data_AF-A0A2D0NJN5-F1
#
_entry.id   AF-A0A2D0NJN5-F1
#
_cell.length_a   1.000
_cell.length_b   1.000
_cell.length_c   1.000
_cell.angle_alpha   90.00
_cell.angle_beta   90.00
_cell.angle_gamma   90.00
#
_symmetry.space_group_name_H-M   'P 1'
#
loop_
_entity.id
_entity.type
_entity.pdbx_description
1 polymer ?
#
loop_
_entity_poly.entity_id
_entity_poly.type
_entity_poly.pdbx_seq_one_letter_code
_entity_poly.pdbx_strand_id
1 'polypeptide(L)'
;MHLLMNSLPRPFAADRKTSARFKLGTVKASVLIPFSSRRLFLWLLPICCLLKADRPAAFPPILQPSSVAFSAEGRLVVAWRGDLWLVETAPEKETVISGSWRQLTSGIAEERDPVWLPDGRTLLFASDRAGKFDLWKIAVPPSGKPGNPEVVIESPGADIQPSVAGDGTICWVRGLGANADIWVKNPEGKPTQLTSILGPDHSPAIHADGNLLVYISERKGKPSLVHMDIADKKKRRTILDGKMILSPQWSPDGQQLSFSTRTQPTGVWTTDLQGSYTNLISTSRSLAVWSSDGSHLILVETPRNPPAYNGDPQPAGVRPDQDPYGQDLKVAFLPAPIPPDRGQQYTYAAMELNSARQYLDYFDRTVNYLNQKYQLADHAAWNTNVQRSREAVKKADSTEAVDQLVYQLLRQRPPLREEKRGKAGISSAHPLATAAGLRILEQGGNVVDAAIAISFALGVVEPDASGLGGYGEMLIYLKDMESPTCIEFLTRVPEAGSLTNGQLQNLPGSGPMLVNVPGTVAGMELAWQKYGSKKLSWADLVQPAIELARDGFPVSEGFASTLEVEKEAYATCDRCQSLFYPEGKPLTAGDTLRNPDLAWTLAQIARRGRDGFYQGPVAQRMVEDLRSGGNVMSTEDLARYYAVERTPVRTQYRGHTIYSGPPPVSGGALLTAKLNLLEGYPAAKPYTEDAATLHAMIEAWKLSPSTSGRIADPGLWPVDLDPFTDKTFAGERWQSCFNAEQSVMPADSNCLDTRVAISWGAEGILEARSSTGTTAFAVADAAGNMVSVTQTLGTWGGNFYVTPGLGFIYNDKLRSYNSNPKRYNARIPFARNVTSISPTMIFKATEGQQQPLAALGAAGNAWISSAVYQMCSGIIDQGLGPQAALELPRFLVGVQRDNQDRQKVKEIVVQMEQGFAPAVLKEIQQLGHELQLISAPGELRMGYGAAVMIDRGVVRAGADPRRSGEAGVVE
;
A
#
# COMPACT_ATOMS: atom_id res chain seq x y z
N MET A 1 12.26 -38.83 -35.61
CA MET A 1 11.64 -38.95 -36.95
C MET A 1 11.06 -37.59 -37.31
N HIS A 2 11.90 -36.65 -37.76
CA HIS A 2 12.22 -36.34 -39.17
C HIS A 2 11.07 -35.76 -39.99
N LEU A 3 11.21 -34.45 -40.25
CA LEU A 3 11.04 -33.75 -41.54
C LEU A 3 9.61 -33.58 -42.09
N LEU A 4 9.08 -32.34 -42.10
CA LEU A 4 9.27 -31.43 -43.23
C LEU A 4 8.63 -30.04 -42.98
N MET A 5 9.44 -29.02 -43.28
CA MET A 5 9.12 -27.60 -43.34
C MET A 5 8.55 -27.21 -44.71
N ASN A 6 8.01 -25.98 -44.74
CA ASN A 6 7.95 -25.01 -45.85
C ASN A 6 6.78 -25.10 -46.83
N SER A 7 5.88 -24.11 -46.76
CA SER A 7 5.99 -22.90 -47.62
C SER A 7 4.80 -21.94 -47.43
N LEU A 8 5.11 -20.68 -47.12
CA LEU A 8 4.30 -19.47 -47.40
C LEU A 8 4.41 -19.14 -48.92
N PRO A 9 3.54 -18.32 -49.57
CA PRO A 9 2.96 -17.07 -49.05
C PRO A 9 1.50 -16.71 -49.47
N ARG A 10 0.97 -15.68 -48.79
CA ARG A 10 -0.24 -14.86 -49.07
C ARG A 10 -0.13 -14.07 -50.41
N PRO A 11 -1.05 -13.14 -50.79
CA PRO A 11 -2.44 -12.84 -50.39
C PRO A 11 -3.42 -12.67 -51.58
N PHE A 12 -4.75 -12.63 -51.37
CA PHE A 12 -5.63 -11.72 -52.12
C PHE A 12 -6.94 -11.47 -51.33
N ALA A 13 -7.42 -10.23 -51.43
CA ALA A 13 -8.49 -9.63 -50.63
C ALA A 13 -9.84 -9.56 -51.38
N ALA A 14 -10.89 -9.25 -50.60
CA ALA A 14 -12.19 -8.69 -50.98
C ALA A 14 -13.22 -9.69 -51.57
N ASP A 15 -14.54 -9.64 -51.34
CA ASP A 15 -15.41 -8.68 -50.66
C ASP A 15 -16.78 -9.35 -50.37
N ARG A 16 -17.50 -8.82 -49.37
CA ARG A 16 -18.97 -8.65 -49.24
C ARG A 16 -20.01 -9.81 -49.23
N LYS A 17 -20.89 -9.66 -48.21
CA LYS A 17 -22.34 -10.04 -48.09
C LYS A 17 -22.62 -11.52 -47.83
N THR A 18 -23.50 -11.95 -46.91
CA THR A 18 -24.79 -11.38 -46.48
C THR A 18 -25.23 -12.02 -45.15
N SER A 19 -26.05 -11.30 -44.41
CA SER A 19 -26.73 -11.68 -43.17
C SER A 19 -27.86 -12.71 -43.39
N ALA A 20 -28.03 -13.66 -42.45
CA ALA A 20 -29.30 -14.35 -42.23
C ALA A 20 -29.44 -14.82 -40.77
N ARG A 21 -30.58 -14.43 -40.18
CA ARG A 21 -31.07 -14.78 -38.83
C ARG A 21 -31.49 -16.26 -38.77
N PHE A 22 -31.34 -16.91 -37.61
CA PHE A 22 -32.17 -18.06 -37.24
C PHE A 22 -32.70 -17.93 -35.81
N LYS A 23 -34.01 -18.18 -35.68
CA LYS A 23 -34.83 -18.13 -34.45
C LYS A 23 -34.66 -19.43 -33.63
N LEU A 24 -34.64 -19.30 -32.31
CA LEU A 24 -34.78 -20.40 -31.35
C LEU A 24 -36.28 -20.70 -31.11
N GLY A 25 -36.64 -21.98 -31.24
CA GLY A 25 -37.94 -22.53 -30.90
C GLY A 25 -37.86 -23.37 -29.62
N THR A 26 -38.82 -23.14 -28.73
CA THR A 26 -39.12 -23.84 -27.48
C THR A 26 -39.62 -25.28 -27.69
N VAL A 27 -39.20 -26.21 -26.83
CA VAL A 27 -39.92 -27.48 -26.57
C VAL A 27 -39.97 -27.75 -25.07
N LYS A 28 -41.19 -27.90 -24.54
CA LYS A 28 -41.51 -28.48 -23.23
C LYS A 28 -41.63 -30.00 -23.39
N ALA A 29 -41.18 -30.76 -22.39
CA ALA A 29 -41.67 -32.12 -22.15
C ALA A 29 -41.72 -32.39 -20.65
N SER A 30 -42.93 -32.71 -20.19
CA SER A 30 -43.27 -33.18 -18.85
C SER A 30 -43.43 -34.70 -18.91
N VAL A 31 -42.85 -35.45 -17.97
CA VAL A 31 -43.22 -36.85 -17.71
C VAL A 31 -43.32 -37.08 -16.19
N LEU A 32 -44.45 -37.65 -15.81
CA LEU A 32 -44.93 -38.17 -14.52
C LEU A 32 -44.75 -39.71 -14.61
N ILE A 33 -44.40 -40.54 -13.61
CA ILE A 33 -45.08 -41.07 -12.40
C ILE A 33 -44.13 -42.22 -11.81
N PRO A 34 -44.43 -43.10 -10.82
CA PRO A 34 -44.59 -43.01 -9.33
C PRO A 34 -43.64 -43.88 -8.43
N PHE A 35 -43.60 -43.51 -7.13
CA PHE A 35 -43.61 -44.29 -5.86
C PHE A 35 -42.61 -45.42 -5.44
N SER A 36 -42.33 -45.32 -4.12
CA SER A 36 -41.93 -46.33 -3.11
C SER A 36 -40.40 -46.50 -2.92
N SER A 37 -39.81 -46.51 -1.73
CA SER A 37 -40.32 -46.63 -0.36
C SER A 37 -39.26 -46.20 0.68
N ARG A 38 -39.74 -45.60 1.79
CA ARG A 38 -39.18 -45.62 3.17
C ARG A 38 -37.70 -45.27 3.39
N ARG A 39 -37.46 -44.04 3.88
CA ARG A 39 -36.99 -43.79 5.26
C ARG A 39 -37.13 -42.30 5.60
N LEU A 40 -38.13 -41.99 6.42
CA LEU A 40 -38.18 -40.81 7.27
C LEU A 40 -36.96 -40.82 8.20
N PHE A 41 -36.22 -39.72 8.28
CA PHE A 41 -36.03 -38.92 9.50
C PHE A 41 -35.05 -37.78 9.20
N LEU A 42 -35.30 -36.61 9.81
CA LEU A 42 -34.56 -35.34 9.73
C LEU A 42 -34.75 -34.57 8.42
N TRP A 43 -35.67 -33.60 8.40
CA TRP A 43 -35.57 -32.28 7.74
C TRP A 43 -36.89 -31.54 8.00
N LEU A 44 -37.05 -31.00 9.20
CA LEU A 44 -37.96 -29.89 9.49
C LEU A 44 -37.16 -28.91 10.35
N LEU A 45 -37.13 -27.65 9.90
CA LEU A 45 -36.26 -26.50 10.27
C LEU A 45 -35.01 -26.42 9.37
N PRO A 46 -35.09 -25.69 8.24
CA PRO A 46 -35.12 -24.22 8.33
C PRO A 46 -35.98 -23.56 7.23
N ILE A 47 -37.19 -23.10 7.59
CA ILE A 47 -37.88 -22.03 6.86
C ILE A 47 -38.39 -21.06 7.93
N CYS A 48 -37.45 -20.31 8.50
CA CYS A 48 -37.68 -19.08 9.28
C CYS A 48 -36.30 -18.56 9.73
N CYS A 49 -35.45 -18.16 8.79
CA CYS A 49 -34.28 -17.28 9.05
C CYS A 49 -33.57 -16.78 7.78
N LEU A 50 -34.25 -16.70 6.62
CA LEU A 50 -33.74 -16.06 5.41
C LEU A 50 -34.38 -14.68 5.23
N LEU A 51 -34.20 -13.80 6.21
CA LEU A 51 -34.35 -12.34 6.09
C LEU A 51 -33.51 -11.68 7.19
N LYS A 52 -32.18 -11.75 7.06
CA LYS A 52 -31.33 -10.65 7.52
C LYS A 52 -30.70 -10.08 6.27
N ALA A 53 -31.09 -8.85 5.95
CA ALA A 53 -30.54 -8.09 4.85
C ALA A 53 -29.01 -8.09 4.93
N ASP A 54 -28.35 -8.38 3.82
CA ASP A 54 -26.96 -8.00 3.59
C ASP A 54 -26.82 -6.54 4.02
N ARG A 55 -25.97 -6.25 5.01
CA ARG A 55 -25.60 -4.86 5.28
C ARG A 55 -24.80 -4.39 4.06
N PRO A 56 -25.21 -3.32 3.35
CA PRO A 56 -24.38 -2.77 2.29
C PRO A 56 -23.04 -2.33 2.87
N ALA A 57 -21.99 -2.40 2.05
CA ALA A 57 -20.64 -1.98 2.40
C ALA A 57 -20.67 -0.63 3.15
N ALA A 58 -20.02 -0.57 4.32
CA ALA A 58 -19.90 0.67 5.07
C ALA A 58 -19.10 1.68 4.25
N PHE A 59 -19.59 2.93 4.16
CA PHE A 59 -18.85 3.99 3.50
C PHE A 59 -17.67 4.40 4.39
N PRO A 60 -16.54 4.82 3.82
CA PRO A 60 -15.44 5.35 4.61
C PRO A 60 -15.90 6.64 5.32
N PRO A 61 -15.47 6.87 6.58
CA PRO A 61 -15.92 8.00 7.36
C PRO A 61 -15.63 9.34 6.68
N ILE A 62 -16.64 10.20 6.62
CA ILE A 62 -16.55 11.53 6.03
C ILE A 62 -15.84 12.47 7.01
N LEU A 63 -14.51 12.51 6.95
CA LEU A 63 -13.70 13.35 7.86
C LEU A 63 -13.42 14.76 7.33
N GLN A 64 -13.72 15.00 6.05
CA GLN A 64 -13.51 16.27 5.35
C GLN A 64 -14.84 16.78 4.77
N PRO A 65 -14.93 18.07 4.40
CA PRO A 65 -16.11 18.56 3.67
C PRO A 65 -16.33 17.74 2.41
N SER A 66 -17.50 17.11 2.31
CA SER A 66 -17.81 16.24 1.17
C SER A 66 -18.74 16.91 0.16
N SER A 67 -19.60 17.82 0.64
CA SER A 67 -20.65 18.47 -0.16
C SER A 67 -21.17 19.72 0.54
N VAL A 68 -21.75 20.64 -0.24
CA VAL A 68 -22.20 21.96 0.20
C VAL A 68 -23.51 22.34 -0.48
N ALA A 69 -24.34 23.15 0.18
CA ALA A 69 -25.60 23.67 -0.35
C ALA A 69 -25.84 25.10 0.10
N PHE A 70 -26.40 25.93 -0.78
CA PHE A 70 -26.75 27.32 -0.49
C PHE A 70 -28.23 27.57 -0.71
N SER A 71 -28.93 28.16 0.26
CA SER A 71 -30.38 28.39 0.19
C SER A 71 -30.71 29.66 -0.58
N ALA A 72 -31.95 29.78 -1.07
CA ALA A 72 -32.50 31.04 -1.58
C ALA A 72 -32.39 32.20 -0.56
N GLU A 73 -32.55 31.91 0.73
CA GLU A 73 -32.46 32.88 1.84
C GLU A 73 -31.01 33.18 2.30
N GLY A 74 -29.98 32.80 1.54
CA GLY A 74 -28.58 33.15 1.86
C GLY A 74 -27.86 32.26 2.87
N ARG A 75 -28.38 31.05 3.14
CA ARG A 75 -27.87 30.12 4.16
C ARG A 75 -26.98 29.02 3.56
N LEU A 76 -25.74 28.93 4.02
CA LEU A 76 -24.76 27.90 3.60
C LEU A 76 -24.79 26.70 4.55
N VAL A 77 -24.93 25.51 3.99
CA VAL A 77 -24.84 24.22 4.69
C VAL A 77 -23.68 23.41 4.13
N VAL A 78 -22.92 22.77 5.01
CA VAL A 78 -21.76 21.94 4.66
C VAL A 78 -21.94 20.57 5.32
N ALA A 79 -21.76 19.49 4.55
CA ALA A 79 -21.60 18.15 5.12
C ALA A 79 -20.15 17.95 5.53
N TRP A 80 -19.92 17.78 6.83
CA TRP A 80 -18.59 17.72 7.42
C TRP A 80 -18.60 16.86 8.68
N ARG A 81 -17.60 15.97 8.82
CA ARG A 81 -17.47 15.05 9.96
C ARG A 81 -18.68 14.12 10.15
N GLY A 82 -19.34 13.76 9.04
CA GLY A 82 -20.54 12.92 9.04
C GLY A 82 -21.81 13.62 9.50
N ASP A 83 -21.81 14.94 9.71
CA ASP A 83 -22.98 15.74 10.06
C ASP A 83 -23.19 16.91 9.09
N LEU A 84 -24.39 17.50 9.11
CA LEU A 84 -24.74 18.73 8.41
C LEU A 84 -24.54 19.92 9.34
N TRP A 85 -23.80 20.92 8.87
CA TRP A 85 -23.51 22.15 9.62
C TRP A 85 -23.99 23.37 8.85
N LEU A 86 -24.71 24.26 9.52
CA LEU A 86 -25.14 25.56 9.00
C LEU A 86 -24.16 26.64 9.44
N VAL A 87 -23.75 27.51 8.51
CA VAL A 87 -22.97 28.71 8.81
C VAL A 87 -23.92 29.84 9.24
N GLU A 88 -23.74 30.41 10.43
CA GLU A 88 -24.69 31.40 11.00
C GLU A 88 -24.34 32.88 10.75
N THR A 89 -23.14 33.21 10.28
CA THR A 89 -22.70 34.62 10.18
C THR A 89 -23.09 35.31 8.86
N ALA A 90 -23.62 36.52 8.99
CA ALA A 90 -23.91 37.44 7.89
C ALA A 90 -22.62 38.07 7.31
N PRO A 91 -22.57 38.38 6.01
CA PRO A 91 -21.38 38.95 5.38
C PRO A 91 -21.19 40.42 5.77
N GLU A 92 -20.13 40.75 6.50
CA GLU A 92 -19.59 42.10 6.56
C GLU A 92 -18.16 42.10 5.99
N LYS A 93 -18.07 42.50 4.71
CA LYS A 93 -16.90 43.09 4.03
C LYS A 93 -15.55 42.35 3.97
N GLU A 94 -15.36 41.17 4.53
CA GLU A 94 -14.13 40.37 4.33
C GLU A 94 -14.40 38.98 3.76
N THR A 95 -13.54 38.57 2.82
CA THR A 95 -13.67 37.43 1.89
C THR A 95 -13.48 36.05 2.52
N VAL A 96 -13.44 35.95 3.86
CA VAL A 96 -13.31 34.68 4.60
C VAL A 96 -14.28 34.70 5.77
N ILE A 97 -15.26 33.79 5.76
CA ILE A 97 -16.14 33.63 6.92
C ILE A 97 -15.42 32.76 7.96
N SER A 98 -15.00 33.38 9.07
CA SER A 98 -14.86 32.70 10.36
C SER A 98 -16.14 33.01 11.16
N GLY A 99 -16.94 32.01 11.45
CA GLY A 99 -18.29 32.21 11.99
C GLY A 99 -18.75 31.08 12.89
N SER A 100 -19.79 31.34 13.69
CA SER A 100 -20.45 30.30 14.48
C SER A 100 -21.16 29.30 13.55
N TRP A 101 -20.98 28.02 13.85
CA TRP A 101 -21.60 26.93 13.11
C TRP A 101 -22.70 26.33 13.96
N ARG A 102 -23.90 26.16 13.37
CA ARG A 102 -25.00 25.42 13.99
C ARG A 102 -25.06 24.03 13.41
N GLN A 103 -24.78 23.03 14.23
CA GLN A 103 -24.97 21.64 13.88
C GLN A 103 -26.46 21.36 13.64
N LEU A 104 -26.80 20.83 12.46
CA LEU A 104 -28.17 20.52 12.06
C LEU A 104 -28.54 19.06 12.31
N THR A 105 -27.56 18.17 12.26
CA THR A 105 -27.72 16.74 12.52
C THR A 105 -26.63 16.27 13.48
N SER A 106 -26.96 15.29 14.31
CA SER A 106 -26.01 14.63 15.21
C SER A 106 -26.42 13.17 15.38
N GLY A 107 -25.47 12.29 15.67
CA GLY A 107 -25.74 10.86 15.87
C GLY A 107 -24.59 9.97 15.42
N ILE A 108 -24.86 8.69 15.21
CA ILE A 108 -23.89 7.73 14.67
C ILE A 108 -23.97 7.62 13.14
N ALA A 109 -25.04 8.13 12.54
CA ALA A 109 -25.27 8.10 11.12
C ALA A 109 -24.32 9.06 10.39
N GLU A 110 -24.02 8.77 9.14
CA GLU A 110 -23.30 9.64 8.23
C GLU A 110 -24.28 10.41 7.34
N GLU A 111 -24.19 11.73 7.40
CA GLU A 111 -24.96 12.64 6.55
C GLU A 111 -24.11 13.20 5.42
N ARG A 112 -24.65 13.18 4.20
CA ARG A 112 -23.97 13.73 3.02
C ARG A 112 -24.93 14.33 2.00
N ASP A 113 -24.31 14.98 1.01
CA ASP A 113 -24.99 15.53 -0.17
C ASP A 113 -26.24 16.37 0.15
N PRO A 114 -26.15 17.42 1.01
CA PRO A 114 -27.29 18.26 1.31
C PRO A 114 -27.70 19.06 0.08
N VAL A 115 -28.99 19.31 -0.06
CA VAL A 115 -29.58 20.21 -1.05
C VAL A 115 -30.82 20.87 -0.44
N TRP A 116 -31.03 22.16 -0.70
CA TRP A 116 -32.22 22.86 -0.23
C TRP A 116 -33.42 22.55 -1.14
N LEU A 117 -34.57 22.31 -0.54
CA LEU A 117 -35.83 22.32 -1.28
C LEU A 117 -36.19 23.76 -1.68
N PRO A 118 -37.08 23.96 -2.69
CA PRO A 118 -37.47 25.29 -3.15
C PRO A 118 -38.08 26.20 -2.07
N ASP A 119 -38.59 25.62 -0.97
CA ASP A 119 -39.09 26.37 0.19
C ASP A 119 -37.98 27.11 0.96
N GLY A 120 -36.71 26.83 0.67
CA GLY A 120 -35.53 27.39 1.31
C GLY A 120 -35.38 27.01 2.79
N ARG A 121 -36.28 26.21 3.35
CA ARG A 121 -36.41 25.91 4.79
C ARG A 121 -36.30 24.43 5.10
N THR A 122 -36.31 23.58 4.09
CA THR A 122 -36.15 22.14 4.21
C THR A 122 -34.89 21.70 3.47
N LEU A 123 -34.04 20.92 4.14
CA LEU A 123 -32.91 20.25 3.51
C LEU A 123 -33.29 18.83 3.14
N LEU A 124 -32.93 18.39 1.94
CA LEU A 124 -32.87 17.00 1.52
C LEU A 124 -31.39 16.56 1.54
N PHE A 125 -31.11 15.34 2.01
CA PHE A 125 -29.74 14.81 2.16
C PHE A 125 -29.78 13.29 2.14
N ALA A 126 -28.62 12.65 1.96
CA ALA A 126 -28.49 11.21 2.10
C ALA A 126 -28.00 10.84 3.50
N SER A 127 -28.65 9.86 4.12
CA SER A 127 -28.36 9.40 5.48
C SER A 127 -28.35 7.89 5.56
N ASP A 128 -27.35 7.31 6.23
CA ASP A 128 -27.29 5.88 6.49
C ASP A 128 -27.99 5.44 7.79
N ARG A 129 -28.72 6.36 8.45
CA ARG A 129 -29.37 6.14 9.75
C ARG A 129 -30.31 4.92 9.85
N ALA A 130 -30.78 4.40 8.72
CA ALA A 130 -31.60 3.18 8.64
C ALA A 130 -30.77 1.90 8.31
N GLY A 131 -29.44 1.98 8.35
CA GLY A 131 -28.51 0.89 8.04
C GLY A 131 -28.01 0.87 6.59
N LYS A 132 -28.44 1.82 5.76
CA LYS A 132 -27.99 2.08 4.39
C LYS A 132 -28.35 3.52 4.02
N PHE A 133 -27.66 4.09 3.03
CA PHE A 133 -28.01 5.43 2.54
C PHE A 133 -29.36 5.44 1.84
N ASP A 134 -30.31 6.14 2.45
CA ASP A 134 -31.59 6.54 1.90
C ASP A 134 -31.62 8.08 1.82
N LEU A 135 -32.59 8.68 1.13
CA LEU A 135 -32.75 10.14 1.12
C LEU A 135 -33.73 10.59 2.19
N TRP A 136 -33.31 11.57 2.99
CA TRP A 136 -34.03 12.10 4.13
C TRP A 136 -34.20 13.60 3.98
N LYS A 137 -35.23 14.15 4.60
CA LYS A 137 -35.43 15.59 4.73
C LYS A 137 -35.46 16.02 6.18
N ILE A 138 -35.04 17.26 6.44
CA ILE A 138 -35.10 17.89 7.76
C ILE A 138 -35.53 19.35 7.62
N ALA A 139 -36.46 19.80 8.47
CA ALA A 139 -36.82 21.21 8.55
C ALA A 139 -35.72 21.99 9.30
N VAL A 140 -35.29 23.11 8.73
CA VAL A 140 -34.23 23.98 9.26
C VAL A 140 -34.79 25.39 9.43
N PRO A 141 -35.44 25.69 10.58
CA PRO A 141 -36.01 27.01 10.81
C PRO A 141 -34.90 28.09 10.91
N PRO A 142 -35.20 29.35 10.50
CA PRO A 142 -34.24 30.46 10.58
C PRO A 142 -33.66 30.66 11.99
N SER A 143 -34.48 30.47 13.03
CA SER A 143 -34.07 30.44 14.43
C SER A 143 -34.71 29.22 15.12
N GLY A 144 -34.00 28.59 16.08
CA GLY A 144 -34.49 27.43 16.82
C GLY A 144 -33.81 26.09 16.48
N LYS A 145 -34.33 24.98 17.03
CA LYS A 145 -33.78 23.64 16.79
C LYS A 145 -34.23 23.08 15.43
N PRO A 146 -33.37 22.38 14.68
CA PRO A 146 -33.78 21.59 13.52
C PRO A 146 -34.89 20.59 13.88
N GLY A 147 -35.74 20.28 12.90
CA GLY A 147 -36.77 19.24 13.05
C GLY A 147 -36.18 17.82 13.11
N ASN A 148 -37.03 16.81 13.17
CA ASN A 148 -36.58 15.43 13.06
C ASN A 148 -36.44 15.03 11.58
N PRO A 149 -35.37 14.30 11.21
CA PRO A 149 -35.24 13.75 9.86
C PRO A 149 -36.36 12.76 9.50
N GLU A 150 -36.92 12.92 8.32
CA GLU A 150 -37.95 12.05 7.75
C GLU A 150 -37.46 11.44 6.44
N VAL A 151 -37.67 10.14 6.24
CA VAL A 151 -37.30 9.46 4.99
C VAL A 151 -38.19 9.95 3.83
N VAL A 152 -37.58 10.20 2.68
CA VAL A 152 -38.23 10.70 1.46
C VAL A 152 -38.16 9.67 0.34
N ILE A 153 -36.99 9.04 0.16
CA ILE A 153 -36.77 7.99 -0.83
C ILE A 153 -35.99 6.88 -0.15
N GLU A 154 -36.54 5.67 -0.19
CA GLU A 154 -35.88 4.44 0.24
C GLU A 154 -35.96 3.38 -0.85
N SER A 155 -34.92 2.55 -0.95
CA SER A 155 -34.92 1.43 -1.89
C SER A 155 -33.92 0.33 -1.51
N PRO A 156 -33.92 -0.85 -2.17
CA PRO A 156 -32.92 -1.88 -1.89
C PRO A 156 -31.46 -1.45 -2.16
N GLY A 157 -31.24 -0.45 -3.03
CA GLY A 157 -29.92 0.11 -3.30
C GLY A 157 -29.66 1.38 -2.48
N ALA A 158 -28.40 1.81 -2.40
CA ALA A 158 -28.07 3.10 -1.79
C ALA A 158 -28.61 4.26 -2.65
N ASP A 159 -29.34 5.19 -2.05
CA ASP A 159 -29.85 6.41 -2.67
C ASP A 159 -29.04 7.62 -2.17
N ILE A 160 -28.25 8.25 -3.05
CA ILE A 160 -27.26 9.30 -2.71
C ILE A 160 -27.27 10.45 -3.73
N GLN A 161 -26.51 11.52 -3.46
CA GLN A 161 -26.30 12.66 -4.36
C GLN A 161 -27.60 13.27 -4.93
N PRO A 162 -28.56 13.69 -4.08
CA PRO A 162 -29.79 14.32 -4.54
C PRO A 162 -29.52 15.70 -5.15
N SER A 163 -30.39 16.09 -6.08
CA SER A 163 -30.46 17.41 -6.71
C SER A 163 -31.93 17.75 -6.96
N VAL A 164 -32.32 19.02 -6.82
CA VAL A 164 -33.73 19.44 -6.78
C VAL A 164 -33.96 20.61 -7.74
N ALA A 165 -35.02 20.52 -8.57
CA ALA A 165 -35.46 21.58 -9.46
C ALA A 165 -36.42 22.56 -8.77
N GLY A 166 -36.73 23.69 -9.42
CA GLY A 166 -37.58 24.74 -8.85
C GLY A 166 -39.03 24.31 -8.60
N ASP A 167 -39.53 23.30 -9.32
CA ASP A 167 -40.85 22.70 -9.14
C ASP A 167 -40.88 21.61 -8.04
N GLY A 168 -39.74 21.32 -7.40
CA GLY A 168 -39.59 20.27 -6.39
C GLY A 168 -39.30 18.88 -6.96
N THR A 169 -39.03 18.75 -8.26
CA THR A 169 -38.57 17.49 -8.87
C THR A 169 -37.19 17.11 -8.33
N ILE A 170 -37.06 15.86 -7.87
CA ILE A 170 -35.82 15.32 -7.27
C ILE A 170 -35.13 14.38 -8.25
N CYS A 171 -33.86 14.63 -8.54
CA CYS A 171 -32.93 13.71 -9.19
C CYS A 171 -31.94 13.15 -8.17
N TRP A 172 -31.55 11.88 -8.27
CA TRP A 172 -30.56 11.28 -7.36
C TRP A 172 -29.87 10.09 -8.01
N VAL A 173 -28.83 9.58 -7.37
CA VAL A 173 -28.13 8.35 -7.77
C VAL A 173 -28.64 7.18 -6.94
N ARG A 174 -28.98 6.09 -7.60
CA ARG A 174 -29.30 4.81 -6.98
C ARG A 174 -28.25 3.77 -7.36
N GLY A 175 -27.73 3.04 -6.37
CA GLY A 175 -26.69 2.04 -6.55
C GLY A 175 -25.28 2.61 -6.42
N LEU A 176 -24.27 1.73 -6.54
CA LEU A 176 -22.86 2.06 -6.34
C LEU A 176 -21.99 1.47 -7.44
N GLY A 177 -20.82 2.09 -7.66
CA GLY A 177 -19.84 1.64 -8.64
C GLY A 177 -20.48 1.46 -10.02
N ALA A 178 -20.17 0.34 -10.69
CA ALA A 178 -20.68 0.06 -12.04
C ALA A 178 -22.22 -0.01 -12.17
N ASN A 179 -22.94 -0.08 -11.04
CA ASN A 179 -24.41 -0.15 -10.97
C ASN A 179 -25.05 1.18 -10.53
N ALA A 180 -24.29 2.28 -10.46
CA ALA A 180 -24.81 3.59 -10.14
C ALA A 180 -25.53 4.21 -11.34
N ASP A 181 -26.82 4.49 -11.17
CA ASP A 181 -27.69 5.11 -12.18
C ASP A 181 -28.46 6.30 -11.60
N ILE A 182 -28.82 7.25 -12.46
CA ILE A 182 -29.59 8.43 -12.08
C ILE A 182 -31.08 8.13 -12.17
N TRP A 183 -31.82 8.52 -11.15
CA TRP A 183 -33.26 8.41 -11.02
C TRP A 183 -33.88 9.79 -10.83
N VAL A 184 -35.14 9.94 -11.22
CA VAL A 184 -35.92 11.17 -11.06
C VAL A 184 -37.30 10.88 -10.50
N LYS A 185 -37.85 11.83 -9.73
CA LYS A 185 -39.20 11.78 -9.19
C LYS A 185 -39.75 13.21 -9.06
N ASN A 186 -40.82 13.49 -9.79
CA ASN A 186 -41.62 14.70 -9.59
C ASN A 186 -42.41 14.58 -8.27
N PRO A 187 -42.84 15.69 -7.63
CA PRO A 187 -43.48 15.65 -6.29
C PRO A 187 -44.63 14.64 -6.15
N GLU A 188 -45.44 14.51 -7.20
CA GLU A 188 -46.63 13.63 -7.25
C GLU A 188 -46.37 12.31 -8.03
N GLY A 189 -45.18 12.16 -8.60
CA GLY A 189 -44.81 11.07 -9.49
C GLY A 189 -44.17 9.86 -8.79
N LYS A 190 -44.03 8.76 -9.53
CA LYS A 190 -43.22 7.60 -9.11
C LYS A 190 -41.76 7.76 -9.56
N PRO A 191 -40.78 7.27 -8.78
CA PRO A 191 -39.40 7.16 -9.19
C PRO A 191 -39.25 6.51 -10.58
N THR A 192 -38.55 7.19 -11.47
CA THR A 192 -38.26 6.72 -12.83
C THR A 192 -36.76 6.77 -13.07
N GLN A 193 -36.19 5.67 -13.56
CA GLN A 193 -34.78 5.59 -13.91
C GLN A 193 -34.48 6.41 -15.18
N LEU A 194 -33.52 7.34 -15.11
CA LEU A 194 -33.09 8.17 -16.25
C LEU A 194 -31.94 7.53 -17.04
N THR A 195 -31.03 6.85 -16.37
CA THR A 195 -29.87 6.17 -16.98
C THR A 195 -29.93 4.68 -16.69
N SER A 196 -29.62 3.81 -17.65
CA SER A 196 -29.87 2.37 -17.46
C SER A 196 -28.98 1.45 -18.31
N ILE A 197 -27.65 1.61 -18.29
CA ILE A 197 -26.68 0.72 -18.99
C ILE A 197 -25.29 0.75 -18.30
N LEU A 198 -24.60 -0.40 -18.29
CA LEU A 198 -23.21 -0.67 -17.82
C LEU A 198 -22.27 0.56 -17.83
N GLY A 199 -21.85 0.96 -16.62
CA GLY A 199 -20.89 2.05 -16.34
C GLY A 199 -21.50 3.16 -15.47
N PRO A 200 -20.78 3.68 -14.45
CA PRO A 200 -21.36 4.58 -13.45
C PRO A 200 -21.76 5.94 -14.04
N ASP A 201 -22.99 6.36 -13.73
CA ASP A 201 -23.45 7.74 -13.87
C ASP A 201 -23.71 8.32 -12.46
N HIS A 202 -23.14 9.49 -12.17
CA HIS A 202 -23.21 10.07 -10.83
C HIS A 202 -23.16 11.61 -10.85
N SER A 203 -23.27 12.20 -9.66
CA SER A 203 -23.26 13.65 -9.39
C SER A 203 -24.25 14.44 -10.27
N PRO A 204 -25.55 14.09 -10.26
CA PRO A 204 -26.55 14.79 -11.03
C PRO A 204 -26.74 16.24 -10.54
N ALA A 205 -26.93 17.16 -11.47
CA ALA A 205 -27.43 18.50 -11.20
C ALA A 205 -28.58 18.81 -12.17
N ILE A 206 -29.81 18.81 -11.64
CA ILE A 206 -31.00 19.18 -12.42
C ILE A 206 -31.09 20.70 -12.53
N HIS A 207 -31.47 21.19 -13.71
CA HIS A 207 -31.69 22.60 -13.96
C HIS A 207 -32.98 23.08 -13.28
N ALA A 208 -33.06 24.37 -12.95
CA ALA A 208 -34.17 24.94 -12.17
C ALA A 208 -35.55 24.76 -12.84
N ASP A 209 -35.60 24.66 -14.18
CA ASP A 209 -36.83 24.42 -14.94
C ASP A 209 -37.32 22.96 -14.96
N GLY A 210 -36.53 22.03 -14.40
CA GLY A 210 -36.84 20.61 -14.35
C GLY A 210 -36.70 19.85 -15.68
N ASN A 211 -36.28 20.51 -16.77
CA ASN A 211 -36.22 19.90 -18.10
C ASN A 211 -34.83 19.36 -18.46
N LEU A 212 -33.78 19.95 -17.90
CA LEU A 212 -32.39 19.62 -18.23
C LEU A 212 -31.64 19.02 -17.03
N LEU A 213 -30.76 18.08 -17.32
CA LEU A 213 -29.89 17.43 -16.35
C LEU A 213 -28.45 17.48 -16.85
N VAL A 214 -27.51 17.85 -15.98
CA VAL A 214 -26.10 17.53 -16.17
C VAL A 214 -25.64 16.49 -15.16
N TYR A 215 -24.71 15.64 -15.55
CA TYR A 215 -24.17 14.58 -14.72
C TYR A 215 -22.81 14.09 -15.22
N ILE A 216 -22.10 13.32 -14.39
CA ILE A 216 -20.83 12.70 -14.76
C ILE A 216 -21.09 11.27 -15.22
N SER A 217 -20.54 10.90 -16.38
CA SER A 217 -20.60 9.55 -16.93
C SER A 217 -19.21 9.00 -17.14
N GLU A 218 -18.90 7.81 -16.62
CA GLU A 218 -17.60 7.16 -16.84
C GLU A 218 -17.65 6.08 -17.94
N ARG A 219 -18.78 5.95 -18.64
CA ARG A 219 -19.04 4.90 -19.63
C ARG A 219 -18.03 4.82 -20.78
N LYS A 220 -17.27 5.88 -21.05
CA LYS A 220 -16.24 5.93 -22.10
C LYS A 220 -14.84 5.55 -21.61
N GLY A 221 -14.74 4.96 -20.42
CA GLY A 221 -13.44 4.62 -19.78
C GLY A 221 -12.71 5.84 -19.21
N LYS A 222 -13.38 7.00 -19.19
CA LYS A 222 -12.94 8.27 -18.60
C LYS A 222 -14.17 9.07 -18.15
N PRO A 223 -14.08 9.86 -17.07
CA PRO A 223 -15.18 10.73 -16.64
C PRO A 223 -15.46 11.83 -17.67
N SER A 224 -16.72 11.97 -18.06
CA SER A 224 -17.19 13.03 -18.95
C SER A 224 -18.37 13.76 -18.31
N LEU A 225 -18.41 15.09 -18.41
CA LEU A 225 -19.57 15.89 -18.05
C LEU A 225 -20.58 15.83 -19.21
N VAL A 226 -21.77 15.33 -18.92
CA VAL A 226 -22.83 15.06 -19.91
C VAL A 226 -24.06 15.89 -19.57
N HIS A 227 -24.67 16.47 -20.60
CA HIS A 227 -25.97 17.13 -20.53
C HIS A 227 -27.03 16.25 -21.21
N MET A 228 -28.24 16.22 -20.65
CA MET A 228 -29.38 15.41 -21.10
C MET A 228 -30.70 16.18 -20.93
N ASP A 229 -31.56 16.09 -21.95
CA ASP A 229 -32.99 16.44 -21.88
C ASP A 229 -33.76 15.31 -21.16
N ILE A 230 -34.50 15.65 -20.10
CA ILE A 230 -35.22 14.68 -19.27
C ILE A 230 -36.42 14.08 -20.01
N ALA A 231 -37.09 14.87 -20.85
CA ALA A 231 -38.26 14.43 -21.63
C ALA A 231 -37.85 13.56 -22.83
N ASP A 232 -36.69 13.83 -23.44
CA ASP A 232 -36.10 13.03 -24.51
C ASP A 232 -34.66 12.61 -24.19
N LYS A 233 -34.52 11.50 -23.44
CA LYS A 233 -33.24 10.91 -23.01
C LYS A 233 -32.24 10.65 -24.15
N LYS A 234 -32.69 10.61 -25.42
CA LYS A 234 -31.81 10.46 -26.59
C LYS A 234 -31.06 11.76 -26.91
N LYS A 235 -31.59 12.91 -26.53
CA LYS A 235 -30.92 14.22 -26.62
C LYS A 235 -29.95 14.39 -25.46
N ARG A 236 -28.83 13.68 -25.55
CA ARG A 236 -27.71 13.80 -24.62
C ARG A 236 -26.41 14.12 -25.35
N ARG A 237 -25.57 14.95 -24.76
CA ARG A 237 -24.30 15.40 -25.35
C ARG A 237 -23.22 15.52 -24.27
N THR A 238 -22.00 15.12 -24.59
CA THR A 238 -20.83 15.44 -23.76
C THR A 238 -20.52 16.93 -23.87
N ILE A 239 -20.40 17.62 -22.73
CA ILE A 239 -19.93 19.01 -22.62
C ILE A 239 -18.40 19.02 -22.54
N LEU A 240 -17.83 18.26 -21.58
CA LEU A 240 -16.39 18.16 -21.34
C LEU A 240 -15.97 16.70 -21.17
N ASP A 241 -14.74 16.39 -21.57
CA ASP A 241 -14.16 15.04 -21.52
C ASP A 241 -12.69 15.08 -21.10
N GLY A 242 -12.20 14.06 -20.39
CA GLY A 242 -10.77 13.88 -20.06
C GLY A 242 -10.24 14.61 -18.82
N LYS A 243 -11.11 15.15 -17.96
CA LYS A 243 -10.75 15.69 -16.62
C LYS A 243 -11.53 14.93 -15.55
N MET A 244 -10.97 14.77 -14.35
CA MET A 244 -11.70 14.21 -13.21
C MET A 244 -12.64 15.28 -12.65
N ILE A 245 -13.82 15.41 -13.26
CA ILE A 245 -14.85 16.41 -12.93
C ILE A 245 -15.69 15.92 -11.75
N LEU A 246 -15.88 16.78 -10.77
CA LEU A 246 -16.63 16.51 -9.55
C LEU A 246 -17.67 17.60 -9.30
N SER A 247 -18.83 17.20 -8.78
CA SER A 247 -19.88 18.07 -8.26
C SER A 247 -20.25 19.24 -9.19
N PRO A 248 -20.71 18.97 -10.43
CA PRO A 248 -21.18 20.05 -11.30
C PRO A 248 -22.38 20.76 -10.68
N GLN A 249 -22.48 22.08 -10.88
CA GLN A 249 -23.58 22.91 -10.39
C GLN A 249 -23.95 23.96 -11.45
N TRP A 250 -25.25 24.22 -11.59
CA TRP A 250 -25.78 25.29 -12.44
C TRP A 250 -25.61 26.65 -11.79
N SER A 251 -25.26 27.67 -12.59
CA SER A 251 -25.50 29.05 -12.20
C SER A 251 -27.01 29.32 -12.10
N PRO A 252 -27.47 30.27 -11.27
CA PRO A 252 -28.90 30.53 -11.08
C PRO A 252 -29.64 30.96 -12.35
N ASP A 253 -28.94 31.57 -13.30
CA ASP A 253 -29.48 31.95 -14.62
C ASP A 253 -29.50 30.79 -15.63
N GLY A 254 -28.95 29.62 -15.26
CA GLY A 254 -28.90 28.42 -16.09
C GLY A 254 -27.88 28.48 -17.24
N GLN A 255 -27.06 29.53 -17.34
CA GLN A 255 -26.19 29.73 -18.50
C GLN A 255 -24.81 29.08 -18.35
N GLN A 256 -24.36 28.84 -17.12
CA GLN A 256 -23.03 28.35 -16.82
C GLN A 256 -23.06 27.14 -15.88
N LEU A 257 -21.98 26.37 -15.92
CA LEU A 257 -21.70 25.27 -15.01
C LEU A 257 -20.40 25.54 -14.28
N SER A 258 -20.41 25.40 -12.96
CA SER A 258 -19.19 25.30 -12.14
C SER A 258 -18.92 23.85 -11.78
N PHE A 259 -17.66 23.45 -11.72
CA PHE A 259 -17.25 22.11 -11.28
C PHE A 259 -15.84 22.11 -10.67
N SER A 260 -15.55 21.12 -9.84
CA SER A 260 -14.22 20.93 -9.26
C SER A 260 -13.42 19.86 -10.01
N THR A 261 -12.10 19.99 -10.08
CA THR A 261 -11.19 18.97 -10.64
C THR A 261 -10.06 18.61 -9.68
N ARG A 262 -9.74 17.31 -9.65
CA ARG A 262 -8.55 16.77 -8.97
C ARG A 262 -7.38 16.49 -9.93
N THR A 263 -7.61 16.60 -11.23
CA THR A 263 -6.56 16.56 -12.27
C THR A 263 -5.92 17.95 -12.43
N GLN A 264 -4.59 18.02 -12.58
CA GLN A 264 -3.87 19.29 -12.71
C GLN A 264 -4.26 20.07 -13.98
N PRO A 265 -4.43 21.41 -13.92
CA PRO A 265 -4.43 22.23 -12.70
C PRO A 265 -5.64 21.90 -11.82
N THR A 266 -5.40 21.56 -10.55
CA THR A 266 -6.46 21.28 -9.58
C THR A 266 -7.19 22.58 -9.26
N GLY A 267 -8.49 22.53 -9.02
CA GLY A 267 -9.23 23.75 -8.73
C GLY A 267 -10.71 23.70 -9.04
N VAL A 268 -11.34 24.87 -8.97
CA VAL A 268 -12.72 25.11 -9.40
C VAL A 268 -12.71 25.78 -10.76
N TRP A 269 -13.54 25.29 -11.66
CA TRP A 269 -13.61 25.71 -13.05
C TRP A 269 -15.03 26.06 -13.44
N THR A 270 -15.19 26.88 -14.48
CA THR A 270 -16.49 27.13 -15.11
C THR A 270 -16.45 26.88 -16.62
N THR A 271 -17.62 26.54 -17.17
CA THR A 271 -17.86 26.31 -18.60
C THR A 271 -19.30 26.69 -18.95
N ASP A 272 -19.62 26.90 -20.23
CA ASP A 272 -21.00 27.01 -20.71
C ASP A 272 -21.56 25.63 -21.07
N LEU A 273 -22.84 25.57 -21.47
CA LEU A 273 -23.47 24.31 -21.91
C LEU A 273 -22.90 23.77 -23.22
N GLN A 274 -22.22 24.61 -23.99
CA GLN A 274 -21.59 24.21 -25.23
C GLN A 274 -20.16 23.72 -25.05
N GLY A 275 -19.58 23.82 -23.85
CA GLY A 275 -18.16 23.55 -23.61
C GLY A 275 -17.23 24.51 -24.36
N SER A 276 -17.72 25.69 -24.77
CA SER A 276 -16.99 26.64 -25.64
C SER A 276 -15.77 27.24 -24.93
N TYR A 277 -15.80 27.30 -23.60
CA TYR A 277 -14.68 27.69 -22.76
C TYR A 277 -14.57 26.78 -21.54
N THR A 278 -13.38 26.75 -20.92
CA THR A 278 -13.16 26.08 -19.63
C THR A 278 -12.16 26.90 -18.84
N ASN A 279 -12.66 27.74 -17.94
CA ASN A 279 -11.85 28.73 -17.23
C ASN A 279 -11.58 28.28 -15.80
N LEU A 280 -10.34 28.41 -15.37
CA LEU A 280 -9.94 28.16 -13.99
C LEU A 280 -10.33 29.38 -13.14
N ILE A 281 -11.17 29.18 -12.13
CA ILE A 281 -11.65 30.23 -11.24
C ILE A 281 -10.83 30.28 -9.95
N SER A 282 -10.35 29.12 -9.48
CA SER A 282 -9.52 29.03 -8.29
C SER A 282 -8.61 27.82 -8.37
N THR A 283 -7.32 28.00 -8.08
CA THR A 283 -6.35 26.89 -7.93
C THR A 283 -6.51 26.15 -6.60
N SER A 284 -7.26 26.73 -5.66
CA SER A 284 -7.54 26.11 -4.36
C SER A 284 -8.48 24.92 -4.55
N ARG A 285 -8.16 23.83 -3.86
CA ARG A 285 -8.94 22.60 -3.91
C ARG A 285 -10.22 22.78 -3.09
N SER A 286 -11.30 23.22 -3.72
CA SER A 286 -12.54 23.57 -3.03
C SER A 286 -13.77 22.87 -3.60
N LEU A 287 -14.80 22.72 -2.77
CA LEU A 287 -16.18 22.55 -3.22
C LEU A 287 -16.73 23.92 -3.62
N ALA A 288 -17.64 23.98 -4.60
CA ALA A 288 -18.20 25.23 -5.10
C ALA A 288 -19.72 25.19 -5.13
N VAL A 289 -20.37 26.29 -4.74
CA VAL A 289 -21.82 26.49 -4.86
C VAL A 289 -22.10 27.95 -5.20
N TRP A 290 -23.10 28.21 -6.04
CA TRP A 290 -23.50 29.57 -6.41
C TRP A 290 -24.37 30.20 -5.31
N SER A 291 -24.23 31.52 -5.12
CA SER A 291 -25.24 32.29 -4.39
C SER A 291 -26.55 32.31 -5.19
N SER A 292 -27.69 32.41 -4.49
CA SER A 292 -29.02 32.34 -5.12
C SER A 292 -29.30 33.46 -6.11
N ASP A 293 -28.71 34.63 -5.91
CA ASP A 293 -28.78 35.80 -6.79
C ASP A 293 -27.75 35.74 -7.95
N GLY A 294 -26.90 34.72 -7.98
CA GLY A 294 -25.86 34.54 -8.99
C GLY A 294 -24.71 35.54 -8.91
N SER A 295 -24.62 36.35 -7.84
CA SER A 295 -23.59 37.37 -7.70
C SER A 295 -22.25 36.84 -7.20
N HIS A 296 -22.22 35.65 -6.59
CA HIS A 296 -21.02 35.02 -6.04
C HIS A 296 -20.93 33.53 -6.33
N LEU A 297 -19.69 33.04 -6.45
CA LEU A 297 -19.34 31.63 -6.35
C LEU A 297 -18.67 31.39 -4.98
N ILE A 298 -19.33 30.58 -4.15
CA ILE A 298 -18.91 30.30 -2.77
C ILE A 298 -18.05 29.05 -2.78
N LEU A 299 -16.81 29.19 -2.32
CA LEU A 299 -15.82 28.11 -2.27
C LEU A 299 -15.61 27.64 -0.85
N VAL A 300 -15.76 26.35 -0.60
CA VAL A 300 -15.40 25.71 0.68
C VAL A 300 -14.12 24.92 0.48
N GLU A 301 -13.02 25.37 1.07
CA GLU A 301 -11.71 24.74 0.93
C GLU A 301 -11.75 23.29 1.45
N THR A 302 -11.29 22.36 0.63
CA THR A 302 -11.08 20.97 1.02
C THR A 302 -9.59 20.77 1.25
N PRO A 303 -9.17 20.32 2.44
CA PRO A 303 -7.76 20.04 2.69
C PRO A 303 -7.26 18.97 1.71
N ARG A 304 -5.95 18.97 1.43
CA ARG A 304 -5.33 17.85 0.71
C ARG A 304 -5.67 16.57 1.48
N ASN A 305 -6.00 15.50 0.76
CA ASN A 305 -6.19 14.21 1.40
C ASN A 305 -4.93 13.92 2.23
N PRO A 306 -5.05 13.51 3.51
CA PRO A 306 -3.93 12.85 4.15
C PRO A 306 -3.49 11.67 3.26
N PRO A 307 -2.20 11.30 3.28
CA PRO A 307 -1.71 10.13 2.56
C PRO A 307 -2.59 8.90 2.86
N ALA A 308 -2.80 8.07 1.84
CA ALA A 308 -3.54 6.83 2.00
C ALA A 308 -2.89 5.94 3.08
N TYR A 309 -3.78 5.37 3.89
CA TYR A 309 -3.72 4.30 4.90
C TYR A 309 -2.36 3.67 5.27
N ASN A 310 -2.17 3.53 6.59
CA ASN A 310 -0.90 3.43 7.32
C ASN A 310 -0.67 2.08 8.02
N GLY A 311 -1.42 1.03 7.70
CA GLY A 311 -1.37 -0.19 8.53
C GLY A 311 -1.70 0.13 9.99
N ASP A 312 -2.75 0.94 10.18
CA ASP A 312 -3.38 1.21 11.47
C ASP A 312 -4.85 1.56 11.18
N PRO A 313 -5.83 0.76 11.61
CA PRO A 313 -7.24 1.08 11.42
C PRO A 313 -7.72 2.16 12.36
N GLN A 314 -8.50 3.09 11.82
CA GLN A 314 -9.46 3.83 12.64
C GLN A 314 -10.56 2.86 13.08
N PRO A 315 -11.00 2.86 14.36
CA PRO A 315 -12.00 1.91 14.84
C PRO A 315 -13.32 2.00 14.07
N ALA A 316 -13.83 0.86 13.60
CA ALA A 316 -15.15 0.81 12.99
C ALA A 316 -16.24 1.25 13.98
N GLY A 317 -17.02 2.26 13.61
CA GLY A 317 -18.12 2.79 14.42
C GLY A 317 -17.72 3.86 15.44
N VAL A 318 -16.46 4.33 15.43
CA VAL A 318 -16.03 5.48 16.23
C VAL A 318 -15.68 6.63 15.29
N ARG A 319 -16.47 7.72 15.34
CA ARG A 319 -16.07 8.99 14.73
C ARG A 319 -14.74 9.40 15.40
N PRO A 320 -13.64 9.66 14.67
CA PRO A 320 -12.39 10.01 15.31
C PRO A 320 -12.59 11.28 16.14
N ASP A 321 -12.23 11.21 17.41
CA ASP A 321 -12.11 12.39 18.28
C ASP A 321 -10.81 13.11 17.91
N GLN A 322 -10.76 13.62 16.68
CA GLN A 322 -9.73 14.56 16.27
C GLN A 322 -10.15 15.92 16.82
N ASP A 323 -9.33 16.47 17.72
CA ASP A 323 -9.42 17.83 18.25
C ASP A 323 -10.07 18.77 17.22
N PRO A 324 -11.35 19.16 17.43
CA PRO A 324 -12.13 19.90 16.46
C PRO A 324 -11.72 21.37 16.27
N TYR A 325 -10.78 21.90 17.06
CA TYR A 325 -10.63 23.35 17.23
C TYR A 325 -9.48 24.01 16.46
N GLY A 326 -8.85 23.35 15.48
CA GLY A 326 -7.63 23.87 14.82
C GLY A 326 -7.70 24.16 13.32
N GLN A 327 -8.76 23.81 12.61
CA GLN A 327 -8.91 24.17 11.19
C GLN A 327 -10.25 24.82 10.94
N ASP A 328 -10.22 26.14 10.85
CA ASP A 328 -11.35 26.90 10.31
C ASP A 328 -11.59 26.43 8.87
N LEU A 329 -12.82 25.97 8.61
CA LEU A 329 -13.30 25.77 7.26
C LEU A 329 -13.26 27.11 6.54
N LYS A 330 -12.31 27.27 5.61
CA LYS A 330 -12.22 28.50 4.83
C LYS A 330 -13.32 28.51 3.79
N VAL A 331 -14.29 29.40 4.00
CA VAL A 331 -15.32 29.72 3.04
C VAL A 331 -14.94 31.04 2.38
N ALA A 332 -14.72 31.02 1.07
CA ALA A 332 -14.44 32.21 0.28
C ALA A 332 -15.63 32.56 -0.62
N PHE A 333 -16.03 33.83 -0.62
CA PHE A 333 -17.03 34.37 -1.54
C PHE A 333 -16.30 35.05 -2.68
N LEU A 334 -16.23 34.39 -3.84
CA LEU A 334 -15.69 35.01 -5.04
C LEU A 334 -16.83 35.70 -5.78
N PRO A 335 -16.65 36.93 -6.28
CA PRO A 335 -17.59 37.49 -7.25
C PRO A 335 -17.81 36.49 -8.38
N ALA A 336 -19.06 36.30 -8.76
CA ALA A 336 -19.43 35.41 -9.85
C ALA A 336 -18.58 35.76 -11.08
N PRO A 337 -17.85 34.78 -11.66
CA PRO A 337 -17.02 35.06 -12.81
C PRO A 337 -17.89 35.60 -13.94
N ILE A 338 -17.65 36.86 -14.31
CA ILE A 338 -18.25 37.47 -15.49
C ILE A 338 -17.74 36.66 -16.68
N PRO A 339 -18.58 36.33 -17.67
CA PRO A 339 -18.11 35.79 -18.94
C PRO A 339 -16.90 36.59 -19.43
N PRO A 340 -15.80 35.95 -19.87
CA PRO A 340 -14.61 36.69 -20.28
C PRO A 340 -15.00 37.74 -21.32
N ASP A 341 -14.52 38.99 -21.10
CA ASP A 341 -14.68 40.21 -21.92
C ASP A 341 -15.69 41.28 -21.47
N ARG A 342 -15.71 41.62 -20.17
CA ARG A 342 -16.22 42.94 -19.72
C ARG A 342 -15.30 43.68 -18.74
N GLY A 343 -14.22 44.23 -19.29
CA GLY A 343 -13.91 45.65 -19.09
C GLY A 343 -13.20 46.16 -17.83
N GLN A 344 -12.32 45.43 -17.13
CA GLN A 344 -11.46 46.08 -16.11
C GLN A 344 -10.01 45.59 -16.03
N GLN A 345 -9.13 46.54 -15.68
CA GLN A 345 -7.70 46.39 -15.33
C GLN A 345 -7.53 46.29 -13.80
N TYR A 346 -6.52 45.54 -13.33
CA TYR A 346 -6.28 45.29 -11.89
C TYR A 346 -5.05 46.02 -11.34
N THR A 347 -5.12 46.42 -10.07
CA THR A 347 -3.98 46.80 -9.21
C THR A 347 -4.06 45.97 -7.93
N TYR A 348 -2.95 45.43 -7.45
CA TYR A 348 -2.91 44.52 -6.29
C TYR A 348 -2.39 45.23 -5.03
N ALA A 349 -3.01 44.94 -3.88
CA ALA A 349 -2.49 45.26 -2.55
C ALA A 349 -2.06 43.97 -1.85
N ALA A 350 -0.88 43.97 -1.23
CA ALA A 350 -0.35 42.84 -0.46
C ALA A 350 -0.99 42.79 0.93
N MET A 351 -1.27 41.59 1.43
CA MET A 351 -1.78 41.33 2.78
C MET A 351 -0.63 40.75 3.63
N GLU A 352 -0.32 41.37 4.78
CA GLU A 352 0.70 40.84 5.71
C GLU A 352 0.13 39.67 6.51
N LEU A 353 0.69 38.47 6.30
CA LEU A 353 0.49 37.31 7.18
C LEU A 353 1.53 37.38 8.32
N ASN A 354 1.09 37.18 9.57
CA ASN A 354 2.01 37.01 10.70
C ASN A 354 2.70 35.64 10.59
N SER A 355 3.78 35.60 9.81
CA SER A 355 4.57 34.42 9.46
C SER A 355 5.16 33.71 10.68
N ALA A 356 5.58 34.46 11.71
CA ALA A 356 6.21 33.91 12.91
C ALA A 356 5.30 32.93 13.69
N ARG A 357 3.99 33.22 13.80
CA ARG A 357 3.03 32.32 14.47
C ARG A 357 2.82 31.03 13.66
N GLN A 358 2.68 31.13 12.35
CA GLN A 358 2.48 29.97 11.49
C GLN A 358 3.70 29.04 11.48
N TYR A 359 4.90 29.61 11.51
CA TYR A 359 6.16 28.87 11.62
C TYR A 359 6.27 28.10 12.92
N LEU A 360 5.89 28.72 14.05
CA LEU A 360 5.81 28.05 15.34
C LEU A 360 4.78 26.91 15.35
N ASP A 361 3.59 27.12 14.81
CA ASP A 361 2.54 26.10 14.77
C ASP A 361 2.94 24.89 13.91
N TYR A 362 3.69 25.11 12.82
CA TYR A 362 4.26 24.03 12.01
C TYR A 362 5.36 23.25 12.77
N PHE A 363 6.27 23.97 13.43
CA PHE A 363 7.33 23.37 14.23
C PHE A 363 6.76 22.55 15.40
N ASP A 364 5.86 23.13 16.20
CA ASP A 364 5.28 22.49 17.37
C ASP A 364 4.44 21.25 16.98
N ARG A 365 3.70 21.29 15.86
CA ARG A 365 2.98 20.11 15.34
C ARG A 365 3.94 18.97 14.96
N THR A 366 5.06 19.31 14.31
CA THR A 366 6.08 18.32 13.93
C THR A 366 6.71 17.67 15.16
N VAL A 367 7.09 18.48 16.15
CA VAL A 367 7.65 17.99 17.43
C VAL A 367 6.65 17.12 18.18
N ASN A 368 5.39 17.55 18.28
CA ASN A 368 4.35 16.78 18.96
C ASN A 368 4.09 15.44 18.29
N TYR A 369 4.03 15.40 16.96
CA TYR A 369 3.90 14.16 16.20
C TYR A 369 5.06 13.18 16.49
N LEU A 370 6.30 13.67 16.46
CA LEU A 370 7.48 12.84 16.73
C LEU A 370 7.54 12.36 18.19
N ASN A 371 7.17 13.23 19.14
CA ASN A 371 7.07 12.87 20.56
C ASN A 371 6.06 11.74 20.77
N GLN A 372 4.89 11.83 20.15
CA GLN A 372 3.85 10.81 20.25
C GLN A 372 4.29 9.50 19.60
N LYS A 373 4.86 9.57 18.39
CA LYS A 373 5.22 8.38 17.61
C LYS A 373 6.42 7.62 18.17
N TYR A 374 7.42 8.33 18.70
CA TYR A 374 8.70 7.74 19.10
C TYR A 374 9.04 7.92 20.58
N GLN A 375 8.10 8.42 21.39
CA GLN A 375 8.29 8.66 22.84
C GLN A 375 9.49 9.59 23.14
N LEU A 376 9.80 10.51 22.23
CA LEU A 376 10.98 11.37 22.33
C LEU A 376 10.90 12.39 23.48
N ALA A 377 9.70 12.67 23.99
CA ALA A 377 9.48 13.57 25.12
C ALA A 377 10.23 13.11 26.39
N ASP A 378 10.57 11.82 26.50
CA ASP A 378 11.30 11.27 27.65
C ASP A 378 12.81 11.55 27.59
N HIS A 379 13.32 12.03 26.45
CA HIS A 379 14.73 12.32 26.26
C HIS A 379 15.08 13.78 26.59
N ALA A 380 15.83 13.99 27.67
CA ALA A 380 16.24 15.34 28.11
C ALA A 380 17.03 16.12 27.03
N ALA A 381 17.89 15.43 26.26
CA ALA A 381 18.65 16.03 25.16
C ALA A 381 17.73 16.52 24.03
N TRP A 382 16.70 15.74 23.69
CA TRP A 382 15.71 16.11 22.69
C TRP A 382 14.94 17.37 23.12
N ASN A 383 14.42 17.39 24.35
CA ASN A 383 13.69 18.55 24.87
C ASN A 383 14.53 19.83 24.89
N THR A 384 15.83 19.72 25.22
CA THR A 384 16.77 20.84 25.17
C THR A 384 16.94 21.39 23.75
N ASN A 385 17.10 20.49 22.76
CA ASN A 385 17.23 20.88 21.36
C ASN A 385 15.93 21.46 20.80
N VAL A 386 14.77 20.91 21.17
CA VAL A 386 13.45 21.44 20.82
C VAL A 386 13.31 22.89 21.29
N GLN A 387 13.63 23.19 22.55
CA GLN A 387 13.51 24.55 23.07
C GLN A 387 14.45 25.52 22.34
N ARG A 388 15.69 25.12 22.08
CA ARG A 388 16.65 25.94 21.32
C ARG A 388 16.14 26.21 19.89
N SER A 389 15.67 25.19 19.18
CA SER A 389 15.15 25.32 17.82
C SER A 389 13.88 26.16 17.78
N ARG A 390 13.01 26.03 18.79
CA ARG A 390 11.79 26.84 18.92
C ARG A 390 12.10 28.34 19.03
N GLU A 391 13.12 28.71 19.81
CA GLU A 391 13.57 30.12 19.89
C GLU A 391 14.18 30.63 18.58
N ALA A 392 14.80 29.76 17.78
CA ALA A 392 15.29 30.11 16.45
C ALA A 392 14.13 30.28 15.45
N VAL A 393 13.11 29.42 15.50
CA VAL A 393 11.92 29.48 14.62
C VAL A 393 11.15 30.79 14.80
N LYS A 394 11.07 31.32 16.04
CA LYS A 394 10.49 32.66 16.31
C LYS A 394 11.13 33.79 15.51
N LYS A 395 12.39 33.62 15.11
CA LYS A 395 13.20 34.62 14.41
C LYS A 395 13.34 34.32 12.92
N ALA A 396 12.74 33.23 12.43
CA ALA A 396 12.79 32.85 11.04
C ALA A 396 11.96 33.83 10.19
N ASP A 397 12.48 34.18 9.01
CA ASP A 397 11.88 35.13 8.08
C ASP A 397 11.19 34.45 6.88
N SER A 398 11.39 33.14 6.72
CA SER A 398 10.97 32.36 5.55
C SER A 398 10.63 30.92 5.94
N THR A 399 9.77 30.28 5.15
CA THR A 399 9.43 28.85 5.32
C THR A 399 10.68 27.97 5.14
N GLU A 400 11.56 28.34 4.21
CA GLU A 400 12.83 27.65 3.98
C GLU A 400 13.73 27.68 5.22
N ALA A 401 13.80 28.82 5.93
CA ALA A 401 14.55 28.91 7.18
C ALA A 401 13.97 27.98 8.26
N VAL A 402 12.64 27.84 8.32
CA VAL A 402 11.97 26.94 9.28
C VAL A 402 12.22 25.47 8.93
N ASP A 403 12.11 25.09 7.65
CA ASP A 403 12.39 23.72 7.21
C ASP A 403 13.84 23.32 7.49
N GLN A 404 14.78 24.27 7.36
CA GLN A 404 16.18 24.05 7.74
C GLN A 404 16.35 23.87 9.26
N LEU A 405 15.63 24.65 10.08
CA LEU A 405 15.65 24.49 11.55
C LEU A 405 15.01 23.17 12.00
N VAL A 406 13.92 22.75 11.37
CA VAL A 406 13.30 21.43 11.59
C VAL A 406 14.29 20.34 11.21
N TYR A 407 14.93 20.43 10.04
CA TYR A 407 15.95 19.47 9.62
C TYR A 407 17.14 19.40 10.60
N GLN A 408 17.65 20.54 11.06
CA GLN A 408 18.72 20.58 12.07
C GLN A 408 18.30 19.94 13.40
N LEU A 409 17.06 20.15 13.84
CA LEU A 409 16.51 19.47 15.02
C LEU A 409 16.49 17.95 14.81
N LEU A 410 16.03 17.48 13.65
CA LEU A 410 15.98 16.06 13.31
C LEU A 410 17.37 15.40 13.32
N ARG A 411 18.39 16.11 12.85
CA ARG A 411 19.79 15.64 12.91
C ARG A 411 20.34 15.51 14.32
N GLN A 412 19.86 16.35 15.23
CA GLN A 412 20.28 16.36 16.64
C GLN A 412 19.39 15.44 17.51
N ARG A 413 18.47 14.71 16.89
CA ARG A 413 17.62 13.74 17.58
C ARG A 413 18.48 12.57 18.08
N PRO A 414 18.27 12.10 19.32
CA PRO A 414 18.87 10.83 19.76
C PRO A 414 18.37 9.67 18.87
N PRO A 415 19.10 8.53 18.81
CA PRO A 415 18.60 7.32 18.18
C PRO A 415 17.23 6.94 18.73
N LEU A 416 16.32 6.50 17.86
CA LEU A 416 14.96 6.11 18.20
C LEU A 416 14.90 4.79 18.97
N ARG A 417 15.89 3.92 18.77
CA ARG A 417 16.12 2.75 19.61
C ARG A 417 17.55 2.74 20.14
N GLU A 418 17.74 2.10 21.28
CA GLU A 418 19.07 1.91 21.83
C GLU A 418 19.83 0.82 21.05
N GLU A 419 21.06 1.13 20.67
CA GLU A 419 21.98 0.12 20.15
C GLU A 419 22.47 -0.77 21.29
N LYS A 420 22.27 -2.09 21.17
CA LYS A 420 22.73 -3.06 22.18
C LYS A 420 24.13 -3.57 21.87
N ARG A 421 24.89 -3.93 22.92
CA ARG A 421 26.28 -4.40 22.82
C ARG A 421 26.55 -5.61 23.69
N GLY A 422 27.21 -6.63 23.16
CA GLY A 422 27.57 -7.84 23.91
C GLY A 422 28.48 -8.80 23.16
N LYS A 423 28.62 -10.04 23.67
CA LYS A 423 29.39 -11.13 23.04
C LYS A 423 28.65 -11.78 21.86
N ALA A 424 27.33 -11.71 21.86
CA ALA A 424 26.50 -12.09 20.71
C ALA A 424 25.33 -11.12 20.61
N GLY A 425 24.81 -10.92 19.40
CA GLY A 425 23.75 -9.95 19.14
C GLY A 425 22.76 -10.43 18.09
N ILE A 426 21.50 -10.07 18.29
CA ILE A 426 20.36 -10.39 17.43
C ILE A 426 19.64 -9.09 17.09
N SER A 427 19.25 -8.94 15.82
CA SER A 427 18.33 -7.93 15.32
C SER A 427 17.17 -8.65 14.63
N SER A 428 15.95 -8.57 15.16
CA SER A 428 14.78 -9.25 14.58
C SER A 428 13.51 -8.40 14.69
N ALA A 429 12.49 -8.76 13.88
CA ALA A 429 11.28 -7.96 13.70
C ALA A 429 10.30 -8.03 14.87
N HIS A 430 10.53 -8.91 15.84
CA HIS A 430 9.62 -9.09 16.97
C HIS A 430 10.38 -9.41 18.28
N PRO A 431 10.01 -8.81 19.44
CA PRO A 431 10.74 -9.01 20.69
C PRO A 431 10.76 -10.47 21.15
N LEU A 432 9.64 -11.18 21.00
CA LEU A 432 9.55 -12.61 21.35
C LEU A 432 10.40 -13.52 20.45
N ALA A 433 10.64 -13.12 19.19
CA ALA A 433 11.55 -13.85 18.32
C ALA A 433 13.02 -13.58 18.70
N THR A 434 13.35 -12.32 19.03
CA THR A 434 14.65 -11.97 19.62
C THR A 434 14.92 -12.76 20.90
N ALA A 435 13.93 -12.86 21.80
CA ALA A 435 14.02 -13.65 23.03
C ALA A 435 14.22 -15.14 22.77
N ALA A 436 13.55 -15.71 21.76
CA ALA A 436 13.76 -17.10 21.36
C ALA A 436 15.21 -17.35 20.91
N GLY A 437 15.79 -16.45 20.12
CA GLY A 437 17.19 -16.54 19.70
C GLY A 437 18.18 -16.38 20.87
N LEU A 438 17.94 -15.42 21.77
CA LEU A 438 18.78 -15.21 22.95
C LEU A 438 18.82 -16.45 23.85
N ARG A 439 17.65 -17.04 24.12
CA ARG A 439 17.54 -18.29 24.90
C ARG A 439 18.42 -19.40 24.30
N ILE A 440 18.46 -19.53 22.98
CA ILE A 440 19.29 -20.54 22.31
C ILE A 440 20.79 -20.23 22.42
N LEU A 441 21.19 -18.97 22.28
CA LEU A 441 22.59 -18.56 22.47
C LEU A 441 23.05 -18.81 23.92
N GLU A 442 22.22 -18.47 24.91
CA GLU A 442 22.49 -18.68 26.33
C GLU A 442 22.62 -20.17 26.70
N GLN A 443 21.88 -21.04 26.01
CA GLN A 443 21.99 -22.50 26.13
C GLN A 443 23.22 -23.09 25.42
N GLY A 444 24.06 -22.24 24.82
CA GLY A 444 25.31 -22.63 24.18
C GLY A 444 25.19 -22.97 22.69
N GLY A 445 24.05 -22.69 22.07
CA GLY A 445 23.88 -22.74 20.61
C GLY A 445 24.73 -21.70 19.89
N ASN A 446 24.98 -21.90 18.60
CA ASN A 446 25.68 -20.92 17.77
C ASN A 446 24.69 -19.97 17.06
N VAL A 447 25.21 -19.03 16.27
CA VAL A 447 24.39 -18.06 15.51
C VAL A 447 23.39 -18.72 14.54
N VAL A 448 23.67 -19.93 14.04
CA VAL A 448 22.75 -20.68 13.15
C VAL A 448 21.62 -21.30 13.95
N ASP A 449 21.92 -21.91 15.10
CA ASP A 449 20.91 -22.45 16.01
C ASP A 449 19.93 -21.35 16.46
N ALA A 450 20.46 -20.18 16.83
CA ALA A 450 19.67 -19.02 17.21
C ALA A 450 18.80 -18.52 16.04
N ALA A 451 19.36 -18.44 14.83
CA ALA A 451 18.63 -18.05 13.63
C ALA A 451 17.44 -18.99 13.32
N ILE A 452 17.59 -20.29 13.57
CA ILE A 452 16.50 -21.27 13.40
C ILE A 452 15.37 -21.03 14.39
N ALA A 453 15.69 -20.81 15.67
CA ALA A 453 14.68 -20.51 16.68
C ALA A 453 13.95 -19.18 16.40
N ILE A 454 14.68 -18.16 15.95
CA ILE A 454 14.10 -16.90 15.49
C ILE A 454 13.15 -17.14 14.31
N SER A 455 13.57 -17.90 13.29
CA SER A 455 12.76 -18.19 12.10
C SER A 455 11.41 -18.82 12.47
N PHE A 456 11.40 -19.85 13.33
CA PHE A 456 10.17 -20.50 13.76
C PHE A 456 9.33 -19.61 14.68
N ALA A 457 9.95 -18.85 15.59
CA ALA A 457 9.22 -17.92 16.45
C ALA A 457 8.52 -16.82 15.64
N LEU A 458 9.20 -16.23 14.64
CA LEU A 458 8.59 -15.26 13.71
C LEU A 458 7.41 -15.86 12.94
N GLY A 459 7.46 -17.15 12.59
CA GLY A 459 6.32 -17.85 11.99
C GLY A 459 5.10 -18.01 12.89
N VAL A 460 5.24 -17.74 14.20
CA VAL A 460 4.16 -17.74 15.19
C VAL A 460 3.69 -16.32 15.48
N VAL A 461 4.63 -15.39 15.72
CA VAL A 461 4.33 -14.04 16.23
C VAL A 461 4.16 -12.96 15.15
N GLU A 462 4.63 -13.22 13.94
CA GLU A 462 4.35 -12.44 12.72
C GLU A 462 3.77 -13.36 11.62
N PRO A 463 2.63 -14.04 11.87
CA PRO A 463 2.10 -15.07 10.98
C PRO A 463 1.62 -14.51 9.63
N ASP A 464 1.39 -13.20 9.56
CA ASP A 464 1.06 -12.44 8.36
C ASP A 464 2.30 -12.10 7.50
N ALA A 465 3.51 -12.11 8.06
CA ALA A 465 4.76 -11.83 7.32
C ALA A 465 5.42 -13.08 6.76
N SER A 466 5.54 -14.12 7.59
CA SER A 466 6.36 -15.31 7.34
C SER A 466 5.85 -16.52 8.10
N GLY A 467 6.41 -17.70 7.82
CA GLY A 467 6.14 -18.90 8.61
C GLY A 467 6.38 -20.20 7.86
N LEU A 468 5.78 -21.28 8.37
CA LEU A 468 5.94 -22.64 7.82
C LEU A 468 5.47 -22.75 6.35
N GLY A 469 4.44 -22.00 5.98
CA GLY A 469 3.91 -21.93 4.62
C GLY A 469 4.72 -21.03 3.65
N GLY A 470 5.83 -20.46 4.13
CA GLY A 470 6.65 -19.49 3.43
C GLY A 470 7.92 -20.04 2.80
N TYR A 471 8.86 -19.12 2.56
CA TYR A 471 10.11 -19.35 1.86
C TYR A 471 11.12 -18.22 2.10
N GLY A 472 12.37 -18.37 1.63
CA GLY A 472 13.40 -17.34 1.82
C GLY A 472 14.83 -17.81 1.52
N GLU A 473 15.79 -17.04 2.03
CA GLU A 473 17.23 -17.32 1.97
C GLU A 473 17.91 -17.00 3.30
N MET A 474 18.94 -17.80 3.65
CA MET A 474 19.78 -17.64 4.84
C MET A 474 21.25 -17.62 4.42
N LEU A 475 21.89 -16.45 4.49
CA LEU A 475 23.34 -16.35 4.37
C LEU A 475 23.99 -16.74 5.70
N ILE A 476 25.02 -17.59 5.63
CA ILE A 476 25.75 -18.13 6.78
C ILE A 476 27.23 -17.90 6.58
N TYR A 477 27.88 -17.35 7.60
CA TYR A 477 29.33 -17.34 7.72
C TYR A 477 29.72 -17.78 9.13
N LEU A 478 30.59 -18.77 9.22
CA LEU A 478 31.25 -19.16 10.46
C LEU A 478 32.75 -18.87 10.31
N LYS A 479 33.43 -18.50 11.40
CA LYS A 479 34.81 -18.03 11.44
C LYS A 479 35.84 -18.90 10.70
N ASP A 480 35.58 -20.21 10.62
CA ASP A 480 36.48 -21.19 10.01
C ASP A 480 36.14 -21.44 8.52
N MET A 481 35.17 -20.72 7.97
CA MET A 481 34.80 -20.78 6.55
C MET A 481 35.66 -19.82 5.73
N GLU A 482 36.05 -20.26 4.53
CA GLU A 482 36.76 -19.42 3.56
C GLU A 482 35.90 -18.26 3.05
N SER A 483 34.61 -18.52 2.83
CA SER A 483 33.63 -17.52 2.39
C SER A 483 32.21 -17.89 2.85
N PRO A 484 31.26 -16.94 2.88
CA PRO A 484 29.88 -17.23 3.22
C PRO A 484 29.21 -18.17 2.23
N THR A 485 28.21 -18.93 2.71
CA THR A 485 27.31 -19.76 1.90
C THR A 485 25.86 -19.27 2.05
N CYS A 486 24.96 -19.69 1.16
CA CYS A 486 23.53 -19.40 1.26
C CYS A 486 22.71 -20.70 1.27
N ILE A 487 21.82 -20.85 2.24
CA ILE A 487 20.75 -21.85 2.20
C ILE A 487 19.52 -21.19 1.55
N GLU A 488 19.20 -21.64 0.33
CA GLU A 488 18.05 -21.26 -0.46
C GLU A 488 16.88 -22.20 -0.15
N PHE A 489 15.76 -21.64 0.31
CA PHE A 489 14.55 -22.38 0.64
C PHE A 489 13.32 -21.74 -0.01
N LEU A 490 13.44 -21.45 -1.30
CA LEU A 490 12.38 -20.85 -2.12
C LEU A 490 11.21 -21.81 -2.38
N THR A 491 10.02 -21.28 -2.66
CA THR A 491 8.87 -22.13 -2.98
C THR A 491 9.08 -22.87 -4.29
N ARG A 492 8.37 -23.98 -4.48
CA ARG A 492 8.42 -24.75 -5.74
C ARG A 492 7.04 -24.91 -6.36
N VAL A 493 6.91 -24.69 -7.67
CA VAL A 493 5.67 -24.98 -8.40
C VAL A 493 5.36 -26.48 -8.30
N PRO A 494 4.15 -26.89 -7.88
CA PRO A 494 3.73 -28.29 -7.93
C PRO A 494 3.82 -28.85 -9.36
N GLU A 495 3.97 -30.17 -9.52
CA GLU A 495 4.13 -30.81 -10.83
C GLU A 495 3.00 -30.43 -11.81
N ALA A 496 1.75 -30.50 -11.34
CA ALA A 496 0.55 -30.12 -12.09
C ALA A 496 0.27 -28.60 -12.10
N GLY A 497 1.14 -27.78 -11.49
CA GLY A 497 1.00 -26.34 -11.30
C GLY A 497 1.36 -25.47 -12.52
N SER A 498 1.77 -26.10 -13.63
CA SER A 498 2.35 -25.38 -14.76
C SER A 498 1.33 -24.65 -15.64
N LEU A 499 1.82 -23.87 -16.60
CA LEU A 499 0.98 -23.20 -17.62
C LEU A 499 0.23 -24.16 -18.54
N THR A 500 0.57 -25.46 -18.60
CA THR A 500 -0.18 -26.42 -19.42
C THR A 500 -1.48 -26.87 -18.77
N ASN A 501 -1.67 -26.59 -17.47
CA ASN A 501 -2.89 -26.91 -16.76
C ASN A 501 -3.95 -25.82 -17.00
N GLY A 502 -5.00 -26.17 -17.75
CA GLY A 502 -6.12 -25.27 -18.06
C GLY A 502 -6.86 -24.74 -16.84
N GLN A 503 -6.87 -25.48 -15.72
CA GLN A 503 -7.51 -25.04 -14.46
C GLN A 503 -6.81 -23.84 -13.83
N LEU A 504 -5.52 -23.65 -14.12
CA LEU A 504 -4.67 -22.64 -13.49
C LEU A 504 -4.41 -21.41 -14.38
N GLN A 505 -5.20 -21.22 -15.45
CA GLN A 505 -5.06 -20.05 -16.32
C GLN A 505 -5.56 -18.76 -15.66
N ASN A 506 -6.59 -18.86 -14.82
CA ASN A 506 -7.20 -17.72 -14.12
C ASN A 506 -7.01 -17.90 -12.61
N LEU A 507 -5.89 -17.39 -12.08
CA LEU A 507 -5.60 -17.45 -10.65
C LEU A 507 -6.40 -16.38 -9.88
N PRO A 508 -6.97 -16.69 -8.69
CA PRO A 508 -7.63 -15.70 -7.85
C PRO A 508 -6.62 -14.73 -7.20
N GLY A 509 -7.12 -13.68 -6.55
CA GLY A 509 -6.29 -12.73 -5.81
C GLY A 509 -5.73 -13.30 -4.49
N SER A 510 -6.42 -14.27 -3.89
CA SER A 510 -6.09 -14.93 -2.62
C SER A 510 -6.61 -16.38 -2.63
N GLY A 511 -6.31 -17.13 -1.56
CA GLY A 511 -6.87 -18.45 -1.31
C GLY A 511 -5.95 -19.65 -1.63
N PRO A 512 -6.45 -20.87 -1.39
CA PRO A 512 -5.66 -22.10 -1.40
C PRO A 512 -5.08 -22.44 -2.78
N MET A 513 -5.70 -21.97 -3.87
CA MET A 513 -5.23 -22.23 -5.23
C MET A 513 -3.85 -21.63 -5.54
N LEU A 514 -3.39 -20.63 -4.77
CA LEU A 514 -2.13 -19.91 -5.02
C LEU A 514 -0.89 -20.55 -4.40
N VAL A 515 -1.08 -21.60 -3.59
CA VAL A 515 0.00 -22.19 -2.79
C VAL A 515 1.00 -22.94 -3.66
N ASN A 516 2.26 -22.50 -3.62
CA ASN A 516 3.40 -23.32 -4.02
C ASN A 516 3.90 -24.15 -2.83
N VAL A 517 4.70 -25.18 -3.11
CA VAL A 517 5.33 -26.02 -2.08
C VAL A 517 6.20 -25.16 -1.15
N PRO A 518 5.92 -25.09 0.18
CA PRO A 518 6.66 -24.26 1.12
C PRO A 518 8.10 -24.76 1.40
N GLY A 519 9.01 -23.85 1.70
CA GLY A 519 10.44 -24.15 1.86
C GLY A 519 11.04 -24.02 3.24
N THR A 520 10.43 -23.22 4.13
CA THR A 520 11.03 -22.80 5.41
C THR A 520 11.57 -23.97 6.23
N VAL A 521 10.79 -25.03 6.43
CA VAL A 521 11.16 -26.16 7.31
C VAL A 521 12.41 -26.88 6.80
N ALA A 522 12.46 -27.19 5.50
CA ALA A 522 13.63 -27.86 4.92
C ALA A 522 14.87 -26.96 4.90
N GLY A 523 14.69 -25.65 4.74
CA GLY A 523 15.80 -24.69 4.84
C GLY A 523 16.43 -24.67 6.23
N MET A 524 15.60 -24.55 7.26
CA MET A 524 16.07 -24.53 8.65
C MET A 524 16.72 -25.86 9.05
N GLU A 525 16.15 -26.99 8.64
CA GLU A 525 16.73 -28.30 8.94
C GLU A 525 18.08 -28.50 8.23
N LEU A 526 18.19 -28.11 6.95
CA LEU A 526 19.46 -28.19 6.22
C LEU A 526 20.54 -27.32 6.86
N ALA A 527 20.19 -26.09 7.28
CA ALA A 527 21.09 -25.19 7.99
C ALA A 527 21.56 -25.81 9.33
N TRP A 528 20.63 -26.36 10.13
CA TRP A 528 20.97 -27.05 11.37
C TRP A 528 21.88 -28.25 11.13
N GLN A 529 21.56 -29.09 10.12
CA GLN A 529 22.32 -30.29 9.80
C GLN A 529 23.76 -29.98 9.43
N LYS A 530 24.01 -28.92 8.66
CA LYS A 530 25.36 -28.56 8.19
C LYS A 530 26.12 -27.62 9.13
N TYR A 531 25.44 -26.64 9.73
CA TYR A 531 26.10 -25.52 10.42
C TYR A 531 25.63 -25.29 11.86
N GLY A 532 24.64 -26.05 12.36
CA GLY A 532 24.23 -25.97 13.77
C GLY A 532 25.32 -26.46 14.72
N SER A 533 25.35 -25.96 15.96
CA SER A 533 26.43 -26.26 16.93
C SER A 533 26.51 -27.72 17.36
N LYS A 534 25.42 -28.48 17.17
CA LYS A 534 25.20 -29.85 17.68
C LYS A 534 25.17 -29.98 19.21
N LYS A 535 25.17 -28.86 19.94
CA LYS A 535 25.00 -28.86 21.40
C LYS A 535 23.53 -28.92 21.82
N LEU A 536 22.65 -28.44 20.95
CA LEU A 536 21.20 -28.45 21.12
C LEU A 536 20.58 -29.36 20.06
N SER A 537 19.54 -30.10 20.46
CA SER A 537 18.79 -30.95 19.53
C SER A 537 17.90 -30.09 18.62
N TRP A 538 17.48 -30.66 17.48
CA TRP A 538 16.50 -30.00 16.61
C TRP A 538 15.23 -29.59 17.36
N ALA A 539 14.75 -30.45 18.27
CA ALA A 539 13.57 -30.17 19.07
C ALA A 539 13.76 -28.94 19.98
N ASP A 540 14.94 -28.77 20.57
CA ASP A 540 15.26 -27.61 21.43
C ASP A 540 15.15 -26.29 20.64
N LEU A 541 15.53 -26.29 19.35
CA LEU A 541 15.47 -25.09 18.50
C LEU A 541 14.03 -24.72 18.10
N VAL A 542 13.14 -25.71 17.97
CA VAL A 542 11.73 -25.50 17.60
C VAL A 542 10.87 -25.19 18.84
N GLN A 543 11.32 -25.62 20.03
CA GLN A 543 10.58 -25.56 21.28
C GLN A 543 10.05 -24.15 21.65
N PRO A 544 10.81 -23.05 21.51
CA PRO A 544 10.29 -21.71 21.80
C PRO A 544 9.05 -21.36 20.98
N ALA A 545 9.01 -21.74 19.69
CA ALA A 545 7.85 -21.50 18.83
C ALA A 545 6.64 -22.35 19.25
N ILE A 546 6.86 -23.59 19.70
CA ILE A 546 5.78 -24.46 20.24
C ILE A 546 5.14 -23.82 21.46
N GLU A 547 5.95 -23.30 22.39
CA GLU A 547 5.49 -22.63 23.60
C GLU A 547 4.67 -21.37 23.25
N LEU A 548 5.19 -20.51 22.38
CA LEU A 548 4.49 -19.30 21.92
C LEU A 548 3.14 -19.64 21.27
N ALA A 549 3.08 -20.67 20.42
CA ALA A 549 1.86 -21.07 19.75
C ALA A 549 0.83 -21.68 20.72
N ARG A 550 1.28 -22.48 21.69
CA ARG A 550 0.43 -23.18 22.67
C ARG A 550 -0.10 -22.24 23.76
N ASP A 551 0.81 -21.52 24.40
CA ASP A 551 0.52 -20.73 25.62
C ASP A 551 -0.07 -19.37 25.26
N GLY A 552 0.29 -18.88 24.07
CA GLY A 552 -0.16 -17.65 23.46
C GLY A 552 0.79 -16.48 23.68
N PHE A 553 0.58 -15.43 22.91
CA PHE A 553 1.39 -14.21 22.95
C PHE A 553 0.52 -12.97 22.71
N PRO A 554 0.93 -11.79 23.21
CA PRO A 554 0.24 -10.54 22.90
C PRO A 554 0.41 -10.17 21.43
N VAL A 555 -0.69 -9.92 20.74
CA VAL A 555 -0.71 -9.46 19.35
C VAL A 555 -0.01 -8.10 19.27
N SER A 556 0.91 -7.96 18.32
CA SER A 556 1.62 -6.71 18.05
C SER A 556 0.73 -5.70 17.33
N GLU A 557 1.07 -4.41 17.42
CA GLU A 557 0.38 -3.35 16.66
C GLU A 557 0.39 -3.64 15.16
N GLY A 558 1.55 -4.04 14.61
CA GLY A 558 1.66 -4.37 13.18
C GLY A 558 0.73 -5.48 12.73
N PHE A 559 0.62 -6.56 13.51
CA PHE A 559 -0.27 -7.67 13.14
C PHE A 559 -1.75 -7.34 13.33
N ALA A 560 -2.12 -6.69 14.45
CA ALA A 560 -3.48 -6.21 14.67
C ALA A 560 -3.97 -5.33 13.51
N SER A 561 -3.09 -4.47 13.02
CA SER A 561 -3.38 -3.63 11.87
C SER A 561 -3.59 -4.42 10.60
N THR A 562 -2.74 -5.39 10.28
CA THR A 562 -2.94 -6.26 9.11
C THR A 562 -4.29 -6.97 9.18
N LEU A 563 -4.69 -7.47 10.36
CA LEU A 563 -5.98 -8.15 10.52
C LEU A 563 -7.14 -7.24 10.13
N GLU A 564 -7.15 -5.99 10.58
CA GLU A 564 -8.26 -5.14 10.22
C GLU A 564 -8.16 -4.55 8.80
N VAL A 565 -6.97 -4.16 8.32
CA VAL A 565 -6.76 -3.73 6.92
C VAL A 565 -7.29 -4.77 5.94
N GLU A 566 -6.96 -6.04 6.18
CA GLU A 566 -7.21 -7.16 5.28
C GLU A 566 -8.41 -8.01 5.72
N LYS A 567 -9.32 -7.43 6.50
CA LYS A 567 -10.50 -8.14 7.05
C LYS A 567 -11.31 -8.85 5.98
N GLU A 568 -11.53 -8.20 4.85
CA GLU A 568 -12.28 -8.77 3.72
C GLU A 568 -11.57 -9.98 3.11
N ALA A 569 -10.24 -9.96 3.01
CA ALA A 569 -9.46 -11.07 2.49
C ALA A 569 -9.53 -12.27 3.44
N TYR A 570 -9.36 -12.04 4.75
CA TYR A 570 -9.48 -13.07 5.77
C TYR A 570 -10.91 -13.59 5.96
N ALA A 571 -11.95 -12.83 5.59
CA ALA A 571 -13.35 -13.25 5.68
C ALA A 571 -13.66 -14.46 4.80
N THR A 572 -12.85 -14.72 3.78
CA THR A 572 -13.00 -15.87 2.87
C THR A 572 -12.49 -17.20 3.44
N CYS A 573 -11.85 -17.17 4.62
CA CYS A 573 -11.21 -18.31 5.26
C CYS A 573 -11.84 -18.55 6.64
N ASP A 574 -12.71 -19.56 6.76
CA ASP A 574 -13.41 -19.90 8.01
C ASP A 574 -12.44 -20.13 9.18
N ARG A 575 -11.29 -20.79 8.92
CA ARG A 575 -10.30 -21.02 9.97
C ARG A 575 -9.66 -19.72 10.43
N CYS A 576 -9.39 -18.81 9.50
CA CYS A 576 -8.84 -17.50 9.79
C CYS A 576 -9.83 -16.68 10.64
N GLN A 577 -11.13 -16.76 10.34
CA GLN A 577 -12.19 -16.17 11.17
C GLN A 577 -12.14 -16.72 12.60
N SER A 578 -12.08 -18.04 12.77
CA SER A 578 -12.03 -18.65 14.12
C SER A 578 -10.75 -18.33 14.90
N LEU A 579 -9.64 -18.04 14.21
CA LEU A 579 -8.32 -17.85 14.83
C LEU A 579 -8.03 -16.39 15.13
N PHE A 580 -8.38 -15.49 14.20
CA PHE A 580 -8.02 -14.07 14.26
C PHE A 580 -9.22 -13.15 14.48
N TYR A 581 -10.45 -13.67 14.39
CA TYR A 581 -11.69 -12.89 14.54
C TYR A 581 -12.63 -13.51 15.60
N PRO A 582 -12.19 -13.66 16.86
CA PRO A 582 -13.09 -14.15 17.90
C PRO A 582 -14.35 -13.29 17.97
N GLU A 583 -15.51 -13.95 17.99
CA GLU A 583 -16.82 -13.28 17.95
C GLU A 583 -17.04 -12.35 16.73
N GLY A 584 -16.30 -12.57 15.64
CA GLY A 584 -16.38 -11.78 14.40
C GLY A 584 -15.66 -10.42 14.45
N LYS A 585 -14.85 -10.16 15.48
CA LYS A 585 -14.04 -8.95 15.63
C LYS A 585 -12.55 -9.28 15.51
N PRO A 586 -11.75 -8.51 14.75
CA PRO A 586 -10.32 -8.78 14.66
C PRO A 586 -9.65 -8.64 16.03
N LEU A 587 -8.62 -9.46 16.26
CA LEU A 587 -7.72 -9.26 17.39
C LEU A 587 -7.03 -7.90 17.29
N THR A 588 -6.93 -7.22 18.42
CA THR A 588 -6.29 -5.91 18.57
C THR A 588 -4.96 -6.02 19.31
N ALA A 589 -4.14 -4.97 19.26
CA ALA A 589 -2.83 -4.96 19.92
C ALA A 589 -3.00 -5.22 21.43
N GLY A 590 -2.20 -6.16 21.97
CA GLY A 590 -2.27 -6.59 23.36
C GLY A 590 -3.22 -7.77 23.62
N ASP A 591 -4.14 -8.11 22.71
CA ASP A 591 -4.95 -9.33 22.82
C ASP A 591 -4.06 -10.58 22.79
N THR A 592 -4.44 -11.64 23.50
CA THR A 592 -3.67 -12.89 23.51
C THR A 592 -4.13 -13.82 22.40
N LEU A 593 -3.27 -14.07 21.41
CA LEU A 593 -3.50 -15.10 20.40
C LEU A 593 -2.94 -16.45 20.86
N ARG A 594 -3.77 -17.50 20.82
CA ARG A 594 -3.37 -18.90 20.99
C ARG A 594 -3.65 -19.68 19.73
N ASN A 595 -2.71 -20.54 19.33
CA ASN A 595 -2.79 -21.31 18.10
C ASN A 595 -2.38 -22.78 18.35
N PRO A 596 -3.26 -23.58 18.99
CA PRO A 596 -2.95 -24.97 19.33
C PRO A 596 -2.73 -25.86 18.10
N ASP A 597 -3.33 -25.53 16.95
CA ASP A 597 -3.09 -26.23 15.69
C ASP A 597 -1.65 -26.04 15.21
N LEU A 598 -1.14 -24.81 15.26
CA LEU A 598 0.24 -24.52 14.91
C LEU A 598 1.21 -25.17 15.90
N ALA A 599 0.89 -25.16 17.20
CA ALA A 599 1.68 -25.86 18.20
C ALA A 599 1.75 -27.38 17.91
N TRP A 600 0.64 -27.99 17.48
CA TRP A 600 0.62 -29.39 17.06
C TRP A 600 1.48 -29.65 15.82
N THR A 601 1.40 -28.77 14.81
CA THR A 601 2.22 -28.85 13.59
C THR A 601 3.71 -28.73 13.93
N LEU A 602 4.09 -27.73 14.71
CA LEU A 602 5.47 -27.53 15.18
C LEU A 602 5.96 -28.72 16.01
N ALA A 603 5.10 -29.36 16.81
CA ALA A 603 5.46 -30.57 17.54
C ALA A 603 5.71 -31.78 16.61
N GLN A 604 5.04 -31.88 15.46
CA GLN A 604 5.39 -32.90 14.45
C GLN A 604 6.78 -32.63 13.85
N ILE A 605 7.06 -31.36 13.53
CA ILE A 605 8.37 -30.93 13.01
C ILE A 605 9.49 -31.19 14.02
N ALA A 606 9.27 -30.85 15.30
CA ALA A 606 10.26 -31.08 16.36
C ALA A 606 10.58 -32.57 16.54
N ARG A 607 9.60 -33.46 16.41
CA ARG A 607 9.77 -34.91 16.61
C ARG A 607 10.35 -35.63 15.39
N ARG A 608 10.03 -35.18 14.18
CA ARG A 608 10.29 -35.93 12.93
C ARG A 608 11.15 -35.15 11.94
N GLY A 609 11.65 -33.97 12.31
CA GLY A 609 12.40 -33.11 11.38
C GLY A 609 11.54 -32.67 10.20
N ARG A 610 12.15 -32.59 9.01
CA ARG A 610 11.45 -32.31 7.74
C ARG A 610 10.26 -33.22 7.50
N ASP A 611 10.37 -34.50 7.84
CA ASP A 611 9.33 -35.49 7.54
C ASP A 611 8.08 -35.29 8.40
N GLY A 612 8.19 -34.51 9.48
CA GLY A 612 7.03 -34.03 10.23
C GLY A 612 6.16 -33.03 9.47
N PHE A 613 6.69 -32.38 8.42
CA PHE A 613 5.98 -31.39 7.60
C PHE A 613 5.71 -31.90 6.17
N TYR A 614 6.72 -32.47 5.53
CA TYR A 614 6.67 -32.89 4.12
C TYR A 614 6.11 -34.30 3.92
N GLN A 615 5.93 -35.06 5.00
CA GLN A 615 5.34 -36.40 4.98
C GLN A 615 4.32 -36.57 6.13
N GLY A 616 3.61 -37.69 6.12
CA GLY A 616 2.72 -38.07 7.22
C GLY A 616 1.52 -37.12 7.42
N PRO A 617 1.01 -37.00 8.66
CA PRO A 617 -0.27 -36.33 8.93
C PRO A 617 -0.35 -34.85 8.53
N VAL A 618 0.75 -34.08 8.65
CA VAL A 618 0.76 -32.66 8.24
C VAL A 618 0.63 -32.55 6.73
N ALA A 619 1.43 -33.31 5.98
CA ALA A 619 1.39 -33.33 4.52
C ALA A 619 0.03 -33.81 3.99
N GLN A 620 -0.53 -34.86 4.60
CA GLN A 620 -1.86 -35.39 4.23
C GLN A 620 -2.95 -34.33 4.40
N ARG A 621 -3.06 -33.71 5.58
CA ARG A 621 -4.05 -32.65 5.85
C ARG A 621 -3.89 -31.46 4.91
N MET A 622 -2.65 -31.04 4.68
CA MET A 622 -2.33 -29.93 3.78
C MET A 622 -2.82 -30.22 2.36
N VAL A 623 -2.48 -31.38 1.81
CA VAL A 623 -2.81 -31.73 0.43
C VAL A 623 -4.32 -31.97 0.26
N GLU A 624 -4.95 -32.68 1.20
CA GLU A 624 -6.39 -32.94 1.18
C GLU A 624 -7.20 -31.62 1.13
N ASP A 625 -6.89 -30.70 2.03
CA ASP A 625 -7.59 -29.42 2.12
C ASP A 625 -7.30 -28.51 0.93
N LEU A 626 -6.02 -28.28 0.58
CA LEU A 626 -5.66 -27.39 -0.52
C LEU A 626 -6.24 -27.86 -1.86
N ARG A 627 -6.27 -29.18 -2.11
CA ARG A 627 -6.90 -29.74 -3.33
C ARG A 627 -8.42 -29.54 -3.35
N SER A 628 -9.07 -29.63 -2.18
CA SER A 628 -10.51 -29.32 -2.08
C SER A 628 -10.80 -27.86 -2.44
N GLY A 629 -9.85 -26.96 -2.17
CA GLY A 629 -9.87 -25.54 -2.55
C GLY A 629 -9.33 -25.22 -3.96
N GLY A 630 -9.13 -26.22 -4.82
CA GLY A 630 -8.71 -26.03 -6.22
C GLY A 630 -7.19 -25.94 -6.45
N ASN A 631 -6.36 -26.13 -5.41
CA ASN A 631 -4.93 -26.32 -5.61
C ASN A 631 -4.64 -27.69 -6.26
N VAL A 632 -3.45 -27.84 -6.84
CA VAL A 632 -3.04 -29.05 -7.57
C VAL A 632 -1.89 -29.81 -6.91
N MET A 633 -1.41 -29.34 -5.76
CA MET A 633 -0.34 -29.96 -4.99
C MET A 633 -0.70 -31.40 -4.63
N SER A 634 0.30 -32.26 -4.70
CA SER A 634 0.25 -33.66 -4.30
C SER A 634 1.15 -33.93 -3.09
N THR A 635 0.95 -35.06 -2.43
CA THR A 635 1.86 -35.51 -1.37
C THR A 635 3.26 -35.78 -1.92
N GLU A 636 3.37 -36.17 -3.18
CA GLU A 636 4.62 -36.38 -3.89
C GLU A 636 5.36 -35.06 -4.12
N ASP A 637 4.65 -33.96 -4.39
CA ASP A 637 5.26 -32.62 -4.51
C ASP A 637 5.94 -32.20 -3.21
N LEU A 638 5.27 -32.44 -2.06
CA LEU A 638 5.83 -32.17 -0.73
C LEU A 638 7.03 -33.08 -0.44
N ALA A 639 6.88 -34.39 -0.63
CA ALA A 639 7.94 -35.36 -0.35
C ALA A 639 9.21 -35.13 -1.19
N ARG A 640 9.05 -34.62 -2.42
CA ARG A 640 10.16 -34.30 -3.34
C ARG A 640 10.77 -32.92 -3.10
N TYR A 641 10.29 -32.13 -2.15
CA TYR A 641 10.87 -30.82 -1.86
C TYR A 641 12.24 -30.96 -1.17
N TYR A 642 13.14 -30.04 -1.48
CA TYR A 642 14.43 -29.90 -0.81
C TYR A 642 14.92 -28.45 -0.89
N ALA A 643 15.54 -27.97 0.19
CA ALA A 643 16.32 -26.74 0.19
C ALA A 643 17.70 -26.97 -0.46
N VAL A 644 18.32 -25.90 -0.94
CA VAL A 644 19.57 -25.97 -1.72
C VAL A 644 20.63 -25.08 -1.09
N GLU A 645 21.87 -25.54 -1.07
CA GLU A 645 23.00 -24.69 -0.74
C GLU A 645 23.56 -24.04 -2.01
N ARG A 646 23.80 -22.73 -1.96
CA ARG A 646 24.19 -21.89 -3.09
C ARG A 646 25.38 -21.01 -2.72
N THR A 647 26.27 -20.78 -3.68
CA THR A 647 27.31 -19.76 -3.59
C THR A 647 26.67 -18.37 -3.71
N PRO A 648 26.85 -17.45 -2.72
CA PRO A 648 26.29 -16.10 -2.77
C PRO A 648 26.86 -15.25 -3.93
N VAL A 649 26.11 -14.23 -4.36
CA VAL A 649 26.66 -13.18 -5.23
C VAL A 649 27.66 -12.36 -4.42
N ARG A 650 28.78 -11.99 -5.04
CA ARG A 650 29.88 -11.27 -4.40
C ARG A 650 30.25 -10.03 -5.19
N THR A 651 30.57 -8.94 -4.49
CA THR A 651 31.32 -7.82 -5.06
C THR A 651 32.30 -7.20 -4.06
N GLN A 652 33.18 -6.32 -4.56
CA GLN A 652 33.98 -5.42 -3.76
C GLN A 652 33.44 -4.00 -3.90
N TYR A 653 33.33 -3.27 -2.80
CA TYR A 653 32.89 -1.88 -2.77
C TYR A 653 33.73 -1.09 -1.77
N ARG A 654 34.55 -0.17 -2.26
CA ARG A 654 35.39 0.74 -1.43
C ARG A 654 36.13 0.03 -0.28
N GLY A 655 36.91 -1.00 -0.62
CA GLY A 655 37.70 -1.76 0.36
C GLY A 655 36.91 -2.75 1.22
N HIS A 656 35.63 -2.98 0.92
CA HIS A 656 34.79 -3.98 1.57
C HIS A 656 34.41 -5.08 0.58
N THR A 657 34.30 -6.32 1.03
CA THR A 657 33.67 -7.40 0.26
C THR A 657 32.24 -7.57 0.74
N ILE A 658 31.30 -7.63 -0.20
CA ILE A 658 29.88 -7.76 0.07
C ILE A 658 29.39 -9.06 -0.54
N TYR A 659 28.69 -9.85 0.26
CA TYR A 659 28.01 -11.07 -0.17
C TYR A 659 26.50 -10.90 -0.02
N SER A 660 25.72 -11.33 -1.02
CA SER A 660 24.26 -11.25 -0.99
C SER A 660 23.59 -12.43 -1.70
N GLY A 661 22.26 -12.50 -1.57
CA GLY A 661 21.41 -13.59 -2.06
C GLY A 661 21.70 -14.02 -3.52
N PRO A 662 21.88 -15.33 -3.79
CA PRO A 662 22.10 -15.87 -5.13
C PRO A 662 20.83 -16.08 -5.95
N PRO A 663 20.96 -16.25 -7.29
CA PRO A 663 19.86 -16.70 -8.14
C PRO A 663 19.17 -17.98 -7.61
N PRO A 664 17.83 -18.07 -7.70
CA PRO A 664 16.94 -17.24 -8.52
C PRO A 664 16.50 -15.93 -7.87
N VAL A 665 17.01 -15.59 -6.68
CA VAL A 665 16.80 -14.28 -6.08
C VAL A 665 17.56 -13.22 -6.88
N SER A 666 16.89 -12.13 -7.20
CA SER A 666 17.47 -11.02 -7.98
C SER A 666 18.04 -9.90 -7.12
N GLY A 667 17.69 -9.85 -5.83
CA GLY A 667 18.09 -8.78 -4.91
C GLY A 667 19.59 -8.62 -4.78
N GLY A 668 20.34 -9.72 -4.61
CA GLY A 668 21.80 -9.68 -4.46
C GLY A 668 22.55 -9.24 -5.73
N ALA A 669 22.10 -9.68 -6.90
CA ALA A 669 22.65 -9.21 -8.19
C ALA A 669 22.38 -7.72 -8.41
N LEU A 670 21.15 -7.25 -8.13
CA LEU A 670 20.80 -5.83 -8.26
C LEU A 670 21.55 -4.96 -7.25
N LEU A 671 21.72 -5.40 -6.00
CA LEU A 671 22.53 -4.69 -5.02
C LEU A 671 23.98 -4.56 -5.50
N THR A 672 24.55 -5.65 -6.00
CA THR A 672 25.92 -5.69 -6.54
C THR A 672 26.12 -4.71 -7.68
N ALA A 673 25.20 -4.68 -8.65
CA ALA A 673 25.25 -3.72 -9.76
C ALA A 673 25.20 -2.26 -9.29
N LYS A 674 24.28 -1.93 -8.37
CA LYS A 674 24.14 -0.56 -7.82
C LYS A 674 25.42 -0.10 -7.12
N LEU A 675 26.05 -0.98 -6.35
CA LEU A 675 27.28 -0.67 -5.64
C LEU A 675 28.46 -0.53 -6.60
N ASN A 676 28.59 -1.42 -7.59
CA ASN A 676 29.62 -1.32 -8.62
C ASN A 676 29.49 -0.01 -9.43
N LEU A 677 28.26 0.39 -9.78
CA LEU A 677 28.00 1.67 -10.45
C LEU A 677 28.36 2.86 -9.54
N LEU A 678 27.86 2.85 -8.29
CA LEU A 678 28.12 3.93 -7.33
C LEU A 678 29.61 4.09 -6.98
N GLU A 679 30.41 3.03 -7.08
CA GLU A 679 31.86 3.09 -6.83
C GLU A 679 32.58 4.02 -7.81
N GLY A 680 32.00 4.26 -9.01
CA GLY A 680 32.47 5.25 -9.96
C GLY A 680 32.39 6.70 -9.44
N TYR A 681 31.69 6.97 -8.34
CA TYR A 681 31.62 8.27 -7.69
C TYR A 681 32.65 8.37 -6.54
N PRO A 682 33.69 9.22 -6.61
CA PRO A 682 34.88 9.08 -5.76
C PRO A 682 34.72 9.55 -4.30
N ALA A 683 33.72 10.37 -3.97
CA ALA A 683 33.60 10.99 -2.64
C ALA A 683 32.14 11.02 -2.14
N ALA A 684 31.58 9.85 -1.80
CA ALA A 684 30.26 9.78 -1.19
C ALA A 684 30.28 10.46 0.19
N LYS A 685 29.43 11.46 0.37
CA LYS A 685 29.14 12.11 1.66
C LYS A 685 27.81 11.57 2.20
N PRO A 686 27.37 11.96 3.41
CA PRO A 686 26.01 11.65 3.85
C PRO A 686 24.97 12.13 2.83
N TYR A 687 24.30 11.19 2.17
CA TYR A 687 23.41 11.47 1.03
C TYR A 687 22.17 12.30 1.43
N THR A 688 21.86 12.35 2.73
CA THR A 688 20.81 13.22 3.27
C THR A 688 21.20 14.69 3.26
N GLU A 689 22.49 14.99 3.07
CA GLU A 689 23.09 16.33 3.19
C GLU A 689 23.82 16.79 1.93
N ASP A 690 24.08 15.87 1.00
CA ASP A 690 24.86 16.12 -0.19
C ASP A 690 24.09 15.65 -1.43
N ALA A 691 23.58 16.61 -2.21
CA ALA A 691 22.74 16.34 -3.37
C ALA A 691 23.51 15.57 -4.45
N ALA A 692 24.81 15.83 -4.60
CA ALA A 692 25.63 15.14 -5.58
C ALA A 692 25.76 13.64 -5.27
N THR A 693 25.93 13.28 -3.99
CA THR A 693 25.92 11.88 -3.55
C THR A 693 24.55 11.24 -3.74
N LEU A 694 23.46 11.90 -3.32
CA LEU A 694 22.11 11.36 -3.52
C LEU A 694 21.77 11.18 -5.00
N HIS A 695 22.14 12.15 -5.84
CA HIS A 695 21.99 12.07 -7.29
C HIS A 695 22.75 10.85 -7.84
N ALA A 696 24.02 10.67 -7.45
CA ALA A 696 24.81 9.50 -7.86
C ALA A 696 24.18 8.17 -7.41
N MET A 697 23.64 8.09 -6.20
CA MET A 697 22.94 6.90 -5.71
C MET A 697 21.65 6.60 -6.49
N ILE A 698 20.87 7.64 -6.83
CA ILE A 698 19.66 7.49 -7.65
C ILE A 698 20.03 7.05 -9.08
N GLU A 699 21.06 7.65 -9.68
CA GLU A 699 21.49 7.27 -11.03
C GLU A 699 22.10 5.86 -11.07
N ALA A 700 22.87 5.44 -10.06
CA ALA A 700 23.34 4.07 -9.94
C ALA A 700 22.18 3.06 -9.89
N TRP A 701 21.08 3.42 -9.23
CA TRP A 701 19.86 2.63 -9.25
C TRP A 701 19.23 2.55 -10.64
N LYS A 702 19.06 3.70 -11.31
CA LYS A 702 18.46 3.77 -12.66
C LYS A 702 19.28 3.00 -13.70
N LEU A 703 20.60 3.09 -13.60
CA LEU A 703 21.52 2.46 -14.54
C LEU A 703 21.71 0.97 -14.31
N SER A 704 21.18 0.39 -13.22
CA SER A 704 21.29 -1.04 -12.95
C SER A 704 20.73 -1.90 -14.11
N PRO A 705 21.38 -3.02 -14.49
CA PRO A 705 20.92 -3.87 -15.59
C PRO A 705 19.57 -4.55 -15.33
N SER A 706 18.88 -4.97 -16.39
CA SER A 706 17.63 -5.74 -16.26
C SER A 706 17.90 -7.20 -15.89
N THR A 707 17.14 -7.71 -14.93
CA THR A 707 17.10 -9.14 -14.56
C THR A 707 16.36 -10.00 -15.58
N SER A 708 15.54 -9.37 -16.44
CA SER A 708 14.74 -10.04 -17.45
C SER A 708 15.63 -10.76 -18.46
N GLY A 709 15.42 -12.08 -18.60
CA GLY A 709 16.21 -12.91 -19.50
C GLY A 709 17.59 -13.30 -18.98
N ARG A 710 17.88 -13.01 -17.70
CA ARG A 710 19.17 -13.28 -17.06
C ARG A 710 19.06 -14.04 -15.74
N ILE A 711 18.04 -13.74 -14.93
CA ILE A 711 17.87 -14.36 -13.60
C ILE A 711 16.57 -15.19 -13.58
N ALA A 712 16.71 -16.48 -13.26
CA ALA A 712 15.63 -17.45 -13.03
C ALA A 712 16.19 -18.62 -12.19
N ASP A 713 15.41 -19.68 -11.97
CA ASP A 713 15.88 -20.91 -11.29
C ASP A 713 17.10 -21.49 -12.03
N PRO A 714 18.30 -21.47 -11.43
CA PRO A 714 19.52 -21.97 -12.09
C PRO A 714 19.48 -23.48 -12.31
N GLY A 715 18.56 -24.22 -11.66
CA GLY A 715 18.32 -25.63 -11.95
C GLY A 715 17.55 -25.86 -13.25
N LEU A 716 16.94 -24.83 -13.83
CA LEU A 716 16.07 -24.93 -15.01
C LEU A 716 16.46 -23.98 -16.16
N TRP A 717 17.18 -22.90 -15.87
CA TRP A 717 17.58 -21.88 -16.82
C TRP A 717 19.06 -21.53 -16.65
N PRO A 718 19.79 -21.21 -17.73
CA PRO A 718 21.10 -20.57 -17.59
C PRO A 718 20.93 -19.22 -16.90
N VAL A 719 21.89 -18.83 -16.08
CA VAL A 719 21.88 -17.54 -15.38
C VAL A 719 23.08 -16.72 -15.82
N ASP A 720 22.85 -15.45 -16.10
CA ASP A 720 23.87 -14.48 -16.54
C ASP A 720 24.02 -13.39 -15.47
N LEU A 721 25.12 -13.46 -14.71
CA LEU A 721 25.45 -12.51 -13.65
C LEU A 721 26.45 -11.43 -14.10
N ASP A 722 27.13 -11.61 -15.24
CA ASP A 722 28.24 -10.76 -15.66
C ASP A 722 27.85 -9.27 -15.74
N PRO A 723 26.68 -8.87 -16.29
CA PRO A 723 26.26 -7.47 -16.31
C PRO A 723 26.12 -6.83 -14.93
N PHE A 724 25.95 -7.63 -13.87
CA PHE A 724 25.78 -7.15 -12.50
C PHE A 724 27.11 -7.12 -11.75
N THR A 725 27.95 -8.15 -11.93
CA THR A 725 29.17 -8.37 -11.13
C THR A 725 30.44 -7.84 -11.77
N ASP A 726 30.49 -7.68 -13.10
CA ASP A 726 31.68 -7.18 -13.79
C ASP A 726 31.86 -5.67 -13.57
N LYS A 727 32.97 -5.32 -12.91
CA LYS A 727 33.33 -3.92 -12.64
C LYS A 727 33.68 -3.13 -13.90
N THR A 728 34.21 -3.80 -14.93
CA THR A 728 34.53 -3.15 -16.22
C THR A 728 33.24 -2.67 -16.87
N PHE A 729 32.25 -3.56 -16.95
CA PHE A 729 30.92 -3.22 -17.47
C PHE A 729 30.27 -2.08 -16.68
N ALA A 730 30.30 -2.14 -15.34
CA ALA A 730 29.77 -1.07 -14.50
C ALA A 730 30.50 0.27 -14.74
N GLY A 731 31.83 0.25 -14.85
CA GLY A 731 32.65 1.43 -15.09
C GLY A 731 32.39 2.09 -16.45
N GLU A 732 32.35 1.30 -17.53
CA GLU A 732 32.03 1.79 -18.88
C GLU A 732 30.62 2.39 -18.93
N ARG A 733 29.65 1.73 -18.31
CA ARG A 733 28.26 2.19 -18.24
C ARG A 733 28.12 3.46 -17.41
N TRP A 734 28.80 3.55 -16.27
CA TRP A 734 28.85 4.76 -15.46
C TRP A 734 29.43 5.92 -16.27
N GLN A 735 30.60 5.75 -16.88
CA GLN A 735 31.26 6.78 -17.69
C GLN A 735 30.42 7.25 -18.88
N SER A 736 29.66 6.34 -19.50
CA SER A 736 28.88 6.66 -20.70
C SER A 736 27.53 7.32 -20.39
N CYS A 737 26.98 7.11 -19.20
CA CYS A 737 25.58 7.45 -18.90
C CYS A 737 25.37 8.35 -17.69
N PHE A 738 26.28 8.35 -16.72
CA PHE A 738 26.15 9.23 -15.56
C PHE A 738 26.46 10.68 -15.97
N ASN A 739 25.57 11.60 -15.60
CA ASN A 739 25.77 13.04 -15.78
C ASN A 739 25.52 13.75 -14.45
N ALA A 740 26.55 14.39 -13.89
CA ALA A 740 26.44 15.06 -12.60
C ALA A 740 25.47 16.25 -12.58
N GLU A 741 25.14 16.81 -13.75
CA GLU A 741 24.30 18.01 -13.89
C GLU A 741 22.85 17.67 -14.31
N GLN A 742 22.55 16.40 -14.63
CA GLN A 742 21.22 16.03 -15.12
C GLN A 742 20.88 14.56 -14.88
N SER A 743 19.65 14.33 -14.43
CA SER A 743 19.02 13.01 -14.29
C SER A 743 18.84 12.33 -15.64
N VAL A 744 19.13 11.01 -15.70
CA VAL A 744 18.75 10.18 -16.84
C VAL A 744 17.21 10.00 -16.88
N MET A 745 16.62 10.21 -18.05
CA MET A 745 15.18 10.22 -18.29
C MET A 745 14.71 8.95 -19.04
N PRO A 746 13.43 8.54 -18.93
CA PRO A 746 12.89 7.37 -19.64
C PRO A 746 13.18 7.30 -21.15
N ALA A 747 13.30 8.45 -21.82
CA ALA A 747 13.57 8.54 -23.25
C ALA A 747 15.01 8.17 -23.63
N ASP A 748 15.94 8.12 -22.66
CA ASP A 748 17.37 7.86 -22.87
C ASP A 748 17.66 6.37 -23.05
N SER A 749 17.17 5.81 -24.16
CA SER A 749 17.20 4.36 -24.46
C SER A 749 18.60 3.73 -24.54
N ASN A 750 19.65 4.53 -24.73
CA ASN A 750 21.05 4.05 -24.70
C ASN A 750 21.52 3.75 -23.26
N CYS A 751 20.95 4.42 -22.27
CA CYS A 751 21.37 4.34 -20.88
C CYS A 751 20.38 3.56 -20.02
N LEU A 752 19.08 3.66 -20.27
CA LEU A 752 18.07 2.89 -19.56
C LEU A 752 17.66 1.65 -20.33
N ASP A 753 17.81 0.48 -19.70
CA ASP A 753 17.07 -0.70 -20.13
C ASP A 753 15.66 -0.59 -19.56
N THR A 754 14.68 -0.11 -20.32
CA THR A 754 13.31 0.10 -19.81
C THR A 754 12.61 -1.18 -19.37
N ARG A 755 13.16 -2.37 -19.67
CA ARG A 755 12.72 -3.65 -19.07
C ARG A 755 13.07 -3.73 -17.57
N VAL A 756 14.00 -2.91 -17.09
CA VAL A 756 14.33 -2.72 -15.67
C VAL A 756 13.14 -2.17 -14.89
N ALA A 757 12.28 -1.37 -15.51
CA ALA A 757 11.09 -0.79 -14.87
C ALA A 757 10.02 -1.83 -14.46
N ILE A 758 10.13 -3.08 -14.97
CA ILE A 758 9.33 -4.22 -14.50
C ILE A 758 9.78 -4.67 -13.10
N SER A 759 11.03 -4.39 -12.73
CA SER A 759 11.62 -4.70 -11.42
C SER A 759 11.63 -3.54 -10.41
N TRP A 760 11.34 -2.30 -10.86
CA TRP A 760 11.15 -1.16 -9.96
C TRP A 760 9.74 -1.24 -9.37
N GLY A 761 9.63 -1.84 -8.19
CA GLY A 761 8.35 -2.05 -7.52
C GLY A 761 7.79 -0.74 -6.94
N ALA A 762 6.91 -0.10 -7.68
CA ALA A 762 5.73 0.65 -7.22
C ALA A 762 5.10 1.32 -8.45
N GLU A 763 4.02 0.75 -9.00
CA GLU A 763 3.17 1.47 -9.95
C GLU A 763 2.31 2.48 -9.18
N GLY A 764 2.84 3.67 -8.93
CA GLY A 764 2.08 4.81 -8.38
C GLY A 764 1.36 4.55 -7.04
N ILE A 765 0.64 5.57 -6.57
CA ILE A 765 -0.02 5.63 -5.25
C ILE A 765 -1.17 4.61 -5.10
N LEU A 766 -1.59 3.95 -6.20
CA LEU A 766 -2.82 3.17 -6.26
C LEU A 766 -2.66 1.66 -5.94
N GLU A 767 -1.46 1.08 -6.04
CA GLU A 767 -1.24 -0.36 -5.77
C GLU A 767 -0.59 -0.65 -4.40
N ALA A 768 -0.38 0.38 -3.57
CA ALA A 768 0.15 0.22 -2.21
C ALA A 768 -0.87 -0.32 -1.19
N ARG A 769 -2.13 -0.54 -1.59
CA ARG A 769 -3.21 -0.94 -0.68
C ARG A 769 -3.20 -2.42 -0.23
N SER A 770 -2.34 -3.30 -0.77
CA SER A 770 -2.43 -4.75 -0.49
C SER A 770 -1.15 -5.61 -0.67
N SER A 771 0.08 -5.11 -0.47
CA SER A 771 1.25 -5.75 -1.12
C SER A 771 2.61 -5.87 -0.40
N THR A 772 2.73 -5.96 0.94
CA THR A 772 4.10 -5.96 1.58
C THR A 772 4.43 -6.90 2.76
N GLY A 773 4.14 -8.21 2.71
CA GLY A 773 4.52 -9.17 3.79
C GLY A 773 5.91 -9.78 3.62
N THR A 774 6.84 -9.49 4.53
CA THR A 774 8.20 -10.08 4.62
C THR A 774 8.74 -9.80 6.02
N THR A 775 9.65 -10.64 6.52
CA THR A 775 10.45 -10.37 7.72
C THR A 775 11.94 -10.60 7.44
N ALA A 776 12.79 -9.94 8.21
CA ALA A 776 14.24 -10.09 8.13
C ALA A 776 14.84 -10.06 9.53
N PHE A 777 15.93 -10.80 9.71
CA PHE A 777 16.67 -10.82 10.97
C PHE A 777 18.14 -11.14 10.71
N ALA A 778 18.99 -10.73 11.65
CA ALA A 778 20.43 -10.97 11.60
C ALA A 778 20.95 -11.35 12.99
N VAL A 779 21.94 -12.23 13.02
CA VAL A 779 22.59 -12.73 14.25
C VAL A 779 24.09 -12.73 14.05
N ALA A 780 24.84 -12.30 15.07
CA ALA A 780 26.29 -12.37 15.06
C ALA A 780 26.86 -12.69 16.44
N ASP A 781 28.07 -13.22 16.48
CA ASP A 781 28.85 -13.40 17.72
C ASP A 781 30.26 -12.80 17.63
N ALA A 782 30.89 -12.63 18.78
CA ALA A 782 32.21 -12.05 18.95
C ALA A 782 33.32 -12.90 18.31
N ALA A 783 33.04 -14.16 17.96
CA ALA A 783 33.97 -15.02 17.26
C ALA A 783 34.02 -14.75 15.75
N GLY A 784 33.17 -13.85 15.24
CA GLY A 784 33.09 -13.52 13.82
C GLY A 784 32.02 -14.30 13.06
N ASN A 785 31.21 -15.12 13.73
CA ASN A 785 30.14 -15.84 13.07
C ASN A 785 28.96 -14.88 12.80
N MET A 786 28.33 -15.02 11.64
CA MET A 786 27.22 -14.17 11.21
C MET A 786 26.17 -14.98 10.45
N VAL A 787 24.90 -14.60 10.64
CA VAL A 787 23.77 -15.08 9.86
C VAL A 787 22.89 -13.89 9.46
N SER A 788 22.46 -13.87 8.20
CA SER A 788 21.44 -12.92 7.71
C SER A 788 20.33 -13.69 7.01
N VAL A 789 19.08 -13.43 7.39
CA VAL A 789 17.91 -14.12 6.86
C VAL A 789 16.89 -13.12 6.37
N THR A 790 16.29 -13.42 5.21
CA THR A 790 15.04 -12.79 4.77
C THR A 790 14.06 -13.89 4.39
N GLN A 791 12.90 -13.93 5.04
CA GLN A 791 11.88 -14.95 4.84
C GLN A 791 10.48 -14.33 4.75
N THR A 792 9.56 -14.99 4.04
CA THR A 792 8.31 -14.36 3.62
C THR A 792 7.24 -15.36 3.17
N LEU A 793 5.97 -14.93 3.18
CA LEU A 793 4.85 -15.56 2.46
C LEU A 793 4.64 -14.96 1.06
N GLY A 794 5.28 -13.84 0.77
CA GLY A 794 5.18 -13.09 -0.47
C GLY A 794 4.53 -11.73 -0.29
N THR A 795 3.27 -11.72 0.16
CA THR A 795 2.50 -10.52 0.54
C THR A 795 2.04 -10.64 2.00
N TRP A 796 1.54 -9.54 2.58
CA TRP A 796 1.01 -9.57 3.95
C TRP A 796 -0.21 -10.49 3.97
N GLY A 797 -0.30 -11.33 4.99
CA GLY A 797 -1.31 -12.39 5.06
C GLY A 797 -1.13 -13.48 4.02
N GLY A 798 -0.05 -13.49 3.22
CA GLY A 798 0.21 -14.49 2.19
C GLY A 798 -0.97 -14.63 1.23
N ASN A 799 -1.60 -15.80 1.23
CA ASN A 799 -2.83 -16.07 0.48
C ASN A 799 -4.12 -15.98 1.33
N PHE A 800 -4.03 -15.49 2.57
CA PHE A 800 -5.13 -15.34 3.53
C PHE A 800 -5.86 -16.64 3.87
N TYR A 801 -5.15 -17.77 3.81
CA TYR A 801 -5.74 -19.09 3.98
C TYR A 801 -4.98 -19.94 5.00
N VAL A 802 -5.73 -20.62 5.87
CA VAL A 802 -5.20 -21.55 6.87
C VAL A 802 -5.93 -22.88 6.71
N THR A 803 -5.16 -23.94 6.48
CA THR A 803 -5.69 -25.31 6.45
C THR A 803 -6.23 -25.68 7.84
N PRO A 804 -7.46 -26.19 7.96
CA PRO A 804 -8.02 -26.66 9.23
C PRO A 804 -7.09 -27.66 9.95
N GLY A 805 -6.80 -27.39 11.23
CA GLY A 805 -5.97 -28.27 12.05
C GLY A 805 -4.45 -28.13 11.84
N LEU A 806 -3.98 -27.18 11.02
CA LEU A 806 -2.55 -26.92 10.80
C LEU A 806 -2.04 -25.57 11.34
N GLY A 807 -2.88 -24.53 11.31
CA GLY A 807 -2.65 -23.29 12.04
C GLY A 807 -1.65 -22.28 11.44
N PHE A 808 -1.20 -22.43 10.20
CA PHE A 808 -0.32 -21.45 9.54
C PHE A 808 -0.85 -20.99 8.19
N ILE A 809 -0.44 -19.79 7.79
CA ILE A 809 -0.78 -19.14 6.51
C ILE A 809 0.21 -19.59 5.43
N TYR A 810 -0.26 -19.66 4.17
CA TYR A 810 0.55 -20.06 3.02
C TYR A 810 1.02 -18.90 2.14
N ASN A 811 2.07 -19.17 1.37
CA ASN A 811 2.57 -18.27 0.35
C ASN A 811 1.57 -18.04 -0.80
N ASP A 812 1.73 -16.91 -1.50
CA ASP A 812 0.91 -16.48 -2.64
C ASP A 812 1.57 -16.70 -4.02
N LYS A 813 2.59 -17.57 -4.11
CA LYS A 813 3.61 -17.46 -5.18
C LYS A 813 3.28 -18.08 -6.51
N LEU A 814 2.22 -18.87 -6.66
CA LEU A 814 1.85 -19.43 -7.96
C LEU A 814 1.54 -18.34 -9.02
N ARG A 815 1.20 -17.12 -8.61
CA ARG A 815 0.97 -15.96 -9.50
C ARG A 815 2.23 -15.18 -9.90
N SER A 816 3.39 -15.48 -9.32
CA SER A 816 4.61 -14.67 -9.45
C SER A 816 5.51 -15.05 -10.66
N TYR A 817 4.94 -15.70 -11.66
CA TYR A 817 5.66 -16.28 -12.79
C TYR A 817 5.22 -15.66 -14.12
N ASN A 818 6.11 -15.71 -15.12
CA ASN A 818 5.78 -15.33 -16.48
C ASN A 818 4.74 -16.30 -17.08
N SER A 819 3.73 -15.74 -17.76
CA SER A 819 2.66 -16.50 -18.42
C SER A 819 3.05 -17.10 -19.77
N ASN A 820 4.26 -16.81 -20.27
CA ASN A 820 4.82 -17.42 -21.47
C ASN A 820 5.83 -18.52 -21.08
N PRO A 821 5.60 -19.79 -21.47
CA PRO A 821 6.45 -20.92 -21.07
C PRO A 821 7.89 -20.85 -21.60
N LYS A 822 8.18 -19.98 -22.57
CA LYS A 822 9.51 -19.81 -23.19
C LYS A 822 10.32 -18.66 -22.58
N ARG A 823 9.80 -17.96 -21.58
CA ARG A 823 10.48 -16.83 -20.93
C ARG A 823 11.10 -17.28 -19.61
N TYR A 824 12.15 -16.57 -19.18
CA TYR A 824 12.69 -16.71 -17.83
C TYR A 824 11.58 -16.52 -16.79
N ASN A 825 11.70 -17.22 -15.66
CA ASN A 825 10.71 -17.22 -14.58
C ASN A 825 9.31 -17.67 -15.03
N ALA A 826 9.18 -18.50 -16.07
CA ALA A 826 7.89 -19.07 -16.46
C ALA A 826 7.35 -20.08 -15.43
N ARG A 827 6.02 -20.19 -15.34
CA ARG A 827 5.37 -21.17 -14.44
C ARG A 827 5.44 -22.58 -15.03
N ILE A 828 6.58 -23.23 -14.81
CA ILE A 828 6.86 -24.60 -15.24
C ILE A 828 6.95 -25.53 -14.03
N PRO A 829 6.75 -26.85 -14.19
CA PRO A 829 6.82 -27.79 -13.08
C PRO A 829 8.14 -27.65 -12.31
N PHE A 830 8.06 -27.65 -10.98
CA PHE A 830 9.21 -27.60 -10.07
C PHE A 830 10.05 -26.32 -10.13
N ALA A 831 9.63 -25.27 -10.83
CA ALA A 831 10.34 -24.00 -10.84
C ALA A 831 10.32 -23.32 -9.47
N ARG A 832 11.47 -22.79 -9.07
CA ARG A 832 11.57 -21.85 -7.95
C ARG A 832 11.22 -20.43 -8.39
N ASN A 833 10.54 -19.70 -7.51
CA ASN A 833 10.11 -18.34 -7.81
C ASN A 833 11.29 -17.35 -7.78
N VAL A 834 11.31 -16.39 -8.70
CA VAL A 834 12.19 -15.21 -8.59
C VAL A 834 11.63 -14.25 -7.53
N THR A 835 12.50 -13.67 -6.70
CA THR A 835 12.13 -12.69 -5.67
C THR A 835 13.24 -11.65 -5.48
N SER A 836 12.93 -10.51 -4.84
CA SER A 836 13.84 -9.38 -4.62
C SER A 836 14.44 -9.33 -3.20
N ILE A 837 14.29 -10.38 -2.40
CA ILE A 837 14.92 -10.46 -1.07
C ILE A 837 16.45 -10.29 -1.19
N SER A 838 17.10 -9.73 -0.18
CA SER A 838 18.55 -9.45 -0.26
C SER A 838 19.24 -9.58 1.10
N PRO A 839 19.21 -10.77 1.74
CA PRO A 839 20.08 -11.02 2.89
C PRO A 839 21.53 -10.74 2.48
N THR A 840 22.26 -9.98 3.30
CA THR A 840 23.56 -9.39 2.93
C THR A 840 24.55 -9.45 4.08
N MET A 841 25.82 -9.69 3.75
CA MET A 841 26.96 -9.62 4.69
C MET A 841 28.05 -8.71 4.13
N ILE A 842 28.71 -7.98 5.03
CA ILE A 842 29.81 -7.07 4.74
C ILE A 842 31.06 -7.54 5.48
N PHE A 843 32.18 -7.59 4.75
CA PHE A 843 33.51 -7.87 5.26
C PHE A 843 34.41 -6.67 4.96
N LYS A 844 35.26 -6.29 5.91
CA LYS A 844 36.25 -5.24 5.74
C LYS A 844 37.59 -5.85 5.36
N ALA A 845 38.20 -5.37 4.29
CA ALA A 845 39.57 -5.73 3.97
C ALA A 845 40.53 -5.05 4.96
N THR A 846 41.26 -5.83 5.75
CA THR A 846 42.29 -5.37 6.69
C THR A 846 43.55 -6.19 6.45
N GLU A 847 44.65 -5.54 6.07
CA GLU A 847 45.95 -6.21 5.82
C GLU A 847 45.86 -7.40 4.84
N GLY A 848 44.98 -7.29 3.83
CA GLY A 848 44.76 -8.37 2.85
C GLY A 848 43.84 -9.49 3.32
N GLN A 849 43.38 -9.49 4.58
CA GLN A 849 42.40 -10.43 5.11
C GLN A 849 40.99 -9.83 5.12
N GLN A 850 39.97 -10.67 4.94
CA GLN A 850 38.57 -10.28 5.04
C GLN A 850 38.09 -10.48 6.47
N GLN A 851 37.87 -9.38 7.20
CA GLN A 851 37.33 -9.43 8.55
C GLN A 851 35.80 -9.26 8.52
N PRO A 852 35.02 -10.14 9.17
CA PRO A 852 33.57 -9.97 9.33
C PRO A 852 33.25 -8.60 9.93
N LEU A 853 32.35 -7.85 9.28
CA LEU A 853 31.96 -6.51 9.74
C LEU A 853 30.48 -6.42 10.09
N ALA A 854 29.58 -6.88 9.20
CA ALA A 854 28.16 -6.70 9.40
C ALA A 854 27.31 -7.78 8.70
N ALA A 855 26.15 -8.07 9.29
CA ALA A 855 25.08 -8.83 8.65
C ALA A 855 23.79 -8.01 8.67
N LEU A 856 23.14 -7.91 7.51
CA LEU A 856 21.98 -7.06 7.29
C LEU A 856 20.95 -7.73 6.39
N GLY A 857 19.69 -7.40 6.60
CA GLY A 857 18.55 -7.82 5.79
C GLY A 857 17.44 -6.79 5.88
N ALA A 858 16.43 -6.91 5.02
CA ALA A 858 15.27 -6.01 5.08
C ALA A 858 13.99 -6.69 4.60
N ALA A 859 12.86 -6.08 4.95
CA ALA A 859 11.51 -6.43 4.57
C ALA A 859 10.79 -5.22 3.94
N GLY A 860 9.75 -5.50 3.15
CA GLY A 860 8.92 -4.45 2.52
C GLY A 860 8.91 -4.49 0.99
N ASN A 861 8.90 -5.69 0.38
CA ASN A 861 8.81 -5.88 -1.07
C ASN A 861 9.88 -5.06 -1.83
N ALA A 862 9.49 -4.05 -2.60
CA ALA A 862 10.43 -3.20 -3.35
C ALA A 862 11.42 -2.44 -2.45
N TRP A 863 10.98 -2.10 -1.23
CA TRP A 863 11.78 -1.38 -0.25
C TRP A 863 12.91 -2.23 0.34
N ILE A 864 12.91 -3.57 0.16
CA ILE A 864 14.00 -4.44 0.64
C ILE A 864 15.33 -4.01 0.03
N SER A 865 15.36 -3.95 -1.31
CA SER A 865 16.58 -3.59 -2.03
C SER A 865 17.01 -2.14 -1.79
N SER A 866 16.05 -1.27 -1.45
CA SER A 866 16.28 0.14 -1.11
C SER A 866 16.91 0.27 0.28
N ALA A 867 16.35 -0.40 1.27
CA ALA A 867 16.86 -0.40 2.63
C ALA A 867 18.26 -0.99 2.72
N VAL A 868 18.49 -2.17 2.10
CA VAL A 868 19.81 -2.82 2.12
C VAL A 868 20.87 -1.96 1.42
N TYR A 869 20.55 -1.37 0.27
CA TYR A 869 21.48 -0.48 -0.45
C TYR A 869 21.90 0.74 0.40
N GLN A 870 20.94 1.38 1.04
CA GLN A 870 21.19 2.57 1.87
C GLN A 870 21.87 2.22 3.19
N MET A 871 21.59 1.05 3.79
CA MET A 871 22.34 0.55 4.95
C MET A 871 23.80 0.23 4.59
N CYS A 872 24.05 -0.39 3.43
CA CYS A 872 25.43 -0.61 2.95
C CYS A 872 26.18 0.72 2.81
N SER A 873 25.58 1.72 2.17
CA SER A 873 26.20 3.06 2.06
C SER A 873 26.37 3.73 3.43
N GLY A 874 25.39 3.63 4.32
CA GLY A 874 25.50 4.15 5.68
C GLY A 874 26.66 3.56 6.47
N ILE A 875 26.85 2.25 6.40
CA ILE A 875 27.94 1.56 7.11
C ILE A 875 29.29 1.85 6.45
N ILE A 876 29.38 1.77 5.13
CA ILE A 876 30.65 1.82 4.39
C ILE A 876 31.10 3.25 4.10
N ASP A 877 30.21 4.08 3.55
CA ASP A 877 30.55 5.44 3.11
C ASP A 877 30.47 6.45 4.27
N GLN A 878 29.51 6.27 5.19
CA GLN A 878 29.27 7.21 6.31
C GLN A 878 29.81 6.72 7.66
N GLY A 879 30.27 5.46 7.75
CA GLY A 879 30.82 4.90 8.98
C GLY A 879 29.81 4.70 10.11
N LEU A 880 28.53 4.55 9.78
CA LEU A 880 27.45 4.41 10.77
C LEU A 880 27.47 3.05 11.47
N GLY A 881 27.04 3.04 12.73
CA GLY A 881 26.70 1.82 13.47
C GLY A 881 25.39 1.18 12.99
N PRO A 882 25.06 -0.03 13.46
CA PRO A 882 23.87 -0.75 13.01
C PRO A 882 22.57 0.01 13.26
N GLN A 883 22.41 0.65 14.43
CA GLN A 883 21.20 1.40 14.76
C GLN A 883 21.04 2.64 13.87
N ALA A 884 22.11 3.44 13.73
CA ALA A 884 22.08 4.64 12.90
C ALA A 884 21.86 4.32 11.42
N ALA A 885 22.43 3.21 10.92
CA ALA A 885 22.19 2.74 9.55
C ALA A 885 20.73 2.30 9.33
N LEU A 886 20.08 1.67 10.32
CA LEU A 886 18.66 1.33 10.26
C LEU A 886 17.77 2.58 10.25
N GLU A 887 18.17 3.62 10.97
CA GLU A 887 17.41 4.86 11.12
C GLU A 887 17.63 5.89 10.01
N LEU A 888 18.50 5.61 9.04
CA LEU A 888 18.66 6.45 7.87
C LEU A 888 17.31 6.66 7.16
N PRO A 889 16.97 7.89 6.75
CA PRO A 889 15.81 8.13 5.91
C PRO A 889 16.06 7.55 4.52
N ARG A 890 15.04 6.91 3.95
CA ARG A 890 15.17 6.07 2.76
C ARG A 890 14.50 6.69 1.54
N PHE A 891 15.08 6.41 0.37
CA PHE A 891 14.44 6.63 -0.93
C PHE A 891 14.25 5.33 -1.72
N LEU A 892 13.30 5.32 -2.65
CA LEU A 892 13.05 4.24 -3.60
C LEU A 892 12.78 4.82 -4.98
N VAL A 893 13.54 4.37 -5.99
CA VAL A 893 13.29 4.73 -7.39
C VAL A 893 12.22 3.80 -7.96
N GLY A 894 11.09 4.37 -8.34
CA GLY A 894 9.94 3.71 -8.94
C GLY A 894 9.62 4.25 -10.33
N VAL A 895 8.55 3.72 -10.96
CA VAL A 895 8.06 4.20 -12.25
C VAL A 895 6.57 4.49 -12.23
N GLN A 896 6.15 5.48 -13.01
CA GLN A 896 4.78 5.60 -13.48
C GLN A 896 4.70 5.09 -14.92
N ARG A 897 3.76 4.18 -15.17
CA ARG A 897 3.55 3.57 -16.49
C ARG A 897 2.47 4.28 -17.29
N ASP A 898 2.49 4.07 -18.59
CA ASP A 898 1.43 4.54 -19.48
C ASP A 898 0.13 3.73 -19.26
N ASN A 899 -1.00 4.43 -19.18
CA ASN A 899 -2.31 3.82 -18.93
C ASN A 899 -2.83 2.98 -20.11
N GLN A 900 -2.37 3.26 -21.34
CA GLN A 900 -2.75 2.56 -22.56
C GLN A 900 -1.77 1.43 -22.90
N ASP A 901 -0.51 1.58 -22.51
CA ASP A 901 0.54 0.57 -22.68
C ASP A 901 1.38 0.40 -21.41
N ARG A 902 0.96 -0.53 -20.54
CA ARG A 902 1.67 -0.85 -19.28
C ARG A 902 3.09 -1.41 -19.47
N GLN A 903 3.56 -1.60 -20.70
CA GLN A 903 4.97 -1.93 -20.96
C GLN A 903 5.84 -0.68 -21.15
N LYS A 904 5.24 0.51 -21.30
CA LYS A 904 5.95 1.77 -21.44
C LYS A 904 6.04 2.53 -20.12
N VAL A 905 7.25 2.97 -19.80
CA VAL A 905 7.51 3.90 -18.69
C VAL A 905 7.18 5.30 -19.16
N LYS A 906 6.28 5.97 -18.45
CA LYS A 906 5.94 7.37 -18.67
C LYS A 906 6.93 8.27 -17.94
N GLU A 907 7.13 8.03 -16.64
CA GLU A 907 7.95 8.86 -15.74
C GLU A 907 8.68 7.97 -14.73
N ILE A 908 9.84 8.44 -14.23
CA ILE A 908 10.56 7.86 -13.09
C ILE A 908 10.27 8.73 -11.88
N VAL A 909 9.83 8.11 -10.78
CA VAL A 909 9.48 8.83 -9.54
C VAL A 909 10.36 8.31 -8.41
N VAL A 910 10.93 9.21 -7.63
CA VAL A 910 11.75 8.89 -6.45
C VAL A 910 10.90 9.11 -5.20
N GLN A 911 10.43 8.02 -4.61
CA GLN A 911 9.72 8.06 -3.32
C GLN A 911 10.73 8.26 -2.20
N MET A 912 10.45 9.16 -1.25
CA MET A 912 11.40 9.53 -0.20
C MET A 912 10.70 9.71 1.16
N GLU A 913 11.28 9.16 2.21
CA GLU A 913 10.98 9.57 3.57
C GLU A 913 11.43 11.02 3.79
N GLN A 914 10.68 11.81 4.56
CA GLN A 914 10.99 13.22 4.78
C GLN A 914 12.06 13.40 5.88
N GLY A 915 13.31 13.03 5.56
CA GLY A 915 14.47 13.18 6.46
C GLY A 915 15.72 13.75 5.78
N PHE A 916 15.57 14.37 4.61
CA PHE A 916 16.66 14.92 3.80
C PHE A 916 16.73 16.44 3.97
N ALA A 917 17.92 17.02 3.82
CA ALA A 917 18.10 18.46 3.89
C ALA A 917 17.23 19.16 2.83
N PRO A 918 16.54 20.26 3.15
CA PRO A 918 15.70 20.97 2.17
C PRO A 918 16.47 21.43 0.92
N ALA A 919 17.74 21.83 1.09
CA ALA A 919 18.62 22.20 -0.02
C ALA A 919 18.88 21.01 -0.97
N VAL A 920 19.11 19.81 -0.40
CA VAL A 920 19.29 18.58 -1.16
C VAL A 920 18.05 18.26 -2.00
N LEU A 921 16.86 18.32 -1.40
CA LEU A 921 15.60 18.06 -2.13
C LEU A 921 15.43 19.01 -3.32
N LYS A 922 15.72 20.31 -3.11
CA LYS A 922 15.64 21.33 -4.16
C LYS A 922 16.64 21.09 -5.28
N GLU A 923 17.90 20.80 -4.94
CA GLU A 923 18.96 20.53 -5.92
C GLU A 923 18.65 19.26 -6.73
N ILE A 924 18.16 18.21 -6.08
CA ILE A 924 17.75 16.97 -6.76
C ILE A 924 16.61 17.20 -7.76
N GLN A 925 15.63 18.04 -7.41
CA GLN A 925 14.58 18.44 -8.35
C GLN A 925 15.13 19.26 -9.52
N GLN A 926 16.09 20.17 -9.27
CA GLN A 926 16.75 20.95 -10.32
C GLN A 926 17.55 20.08 -11.29
N LEU A 927 18.14 18.98 -10.79
CA LEU A 927 18.78 17.97 -11.62
C LEU A 927 17.77 17.15 -12.45
N GLY A 928 16.46 17.35 -12.27
CA GLY A 928 15.40 16.73 -13.08
C GLY A 928 14.78 15.47 -12.48
N HIS A 929 15.03 15.16 -11.20
CA HIS A 929 14.37 14.04 -10.54
C HIS A 929 12.98 14.43 -10.02
N GLU A 930 11.97 13.61 -10.32
CA GLU A 930 10.63 13.78 -9.77
C GLU A 930 10.56 13.16 -8.36
N LEU A 931 10.35 14.00 -7.35
CA LEU A 931 10.35 13.57 -5.94
C LEU A 931 8.93 13.40 -5.40
N GLN A 932 8.73 12.31 -4.66
CA GLN A 932 7.50 12.04 -3.94
C GLN A 932 7.80 11.80 -2.46
N LEU A 933 7.49 12.78 -1.61
CA LEU A 933 7.58 12.60 -0.15
C LEU A 933 6.45 11.70 0.34
N ILE A 934 6.80 10.67 1.12
CA ILE A 934 5.86 9.63 1.58
C ILE A 934 5.67 9.59 3.10
N SER A 935 6.34 10.44 3.87
CA SER A 935 6.26 10.49 5.33
C SER A 935 6.24 11.93 5.85
N ALA A 936 5.84 12.12 7.10
CA ALA A 936 5.97 13.41 7.79
C ALA A 936 7.45 13.73 8.11
N PRO A 937 7.82 14.99 8.39
CA PRO A 937 9.21 15.32 8.72
C PRO A 937 9.74 14.49 9.89
N GLY A 938 10.85 13.78 9.67
CA GLY A 938 11.50 12.91 10.66
C GLY A 938 10.83 11.54 10.88
N GLU A 939 9.73 11.26 10.19
CA GLU A 939 9.05 9.97 10.21
C GLU A 939 9.79 8.95 9.36
N LEU A 940 10.22 7.87 10.00
CA LEU A 940 10.69 6.63 9.38
C LEU A 940 9.49 5.73 9.13
N ARG A 941 9.26 5.33 7.88
CA ARG A 941 8.03 4.70 7.38
C ARG A 941 8.24 3.41 6.59
N MET A 942 9.26 3.30 5.72
CA MET A 942 9.38 2.19 4.76
C MET A 942 10.66 1.36 4.88
N GLY A 943 10.53 0.07 4.57
CA GLY A 943 11.67 -0.83 4.37
C GLY A 943 12.32 -1.40 5.63
N TYR A 944 11.54 -1.88 6.62
CA TYR A 944 12.07 -2.47 7.87
C TYR A 944 13.38 -3.25 7.65
N GLY A 945 14.42 -2.90 8.39
CA GLY A 945 15.73 -3.55 8.34
C GLY A 945 16.06 -4.37 9.58
N ALA A 946 17.03 -5.26 9.45
CA ALA A 946 17.75 -5.88 10.55
C ALA A 946 19.24 -5.68 10.32
N ALA A 947 19.99 -5.33 11.38
CA ALA A 947 21.43 -5.10 11.29
C ALA A 947 22.15 -5.47 12.59
N VAL A 948 23.22 -6.25 12.44
CA VAL A 948 24.24 -6.51 13.47
C VAL A 948 25.61 -6.20 12.91
N MET A 949 26.51 -5.70 13.75
CA MET A 949 27.89 -5.38 13.40
C MET A 949 28.86 -5.95 14.42
N ILE A 950 30.07 -6.28 13.97
CA ILE A 950 31.16 -6.77 14.80
C ILE A 950 32.27 -5.72 14.78
N ASP A 951 32.66 -5.22 15.95
CA ASP A 951 33.81 -4.32 16.12
C ASP A 951 34.67 -4.82 17.29
N ARG A 952 35.92 -5.20 17.00
CA ARG A 952 36.94 -5.56 18.00
C ARG A 952 36.45 -6.58 19.06
N GLY A 953 35.78 -7.63 18.61
CA GLY A 953 35.27 -8.70 19.48
C GLY A 953 34.01 -8.34 20.28
N VAL A 954 33.35 -7.23 19.94
CA VAL A 954 32.05 -6.82 20.49
C VAL A 954 31.03 -6.81 19.37
N VAL A 955 29.88 -7.45 19.60
CA VAL A 955 28.73 -7.39 18.69
C VAL A 955 27.85 -6.21 19.09
N ARG A 956 27.46 -5.43 18.09
CA ARG A 956 26.51 -4.31 18.19
C ARG A 956 25.25 -4.69 17.41
N ALA A 957 24.07 -4.54 17.99
CA ALA A 957 22.79 -4.86 17.36
C ALA A 957 21.85 -3.65 17.38
N GLY A 958 21.15 -3.41 16.28
CA GLY A 958 20.13 -2.38 16.17
C GLY A 958 18.73 -2.94 15.92
N ALA A 959 17.70 -2.16 16.23
CA ALA A 959 16.29 -2.47 16.00
C ALA A 959 15.65 -1.38 15.13
N ASP A 960 15.07 -1.75 13.99
CA ASP A 960 14.44 -0.75 13.10
C ASP A 960 13.12 -0.26 13.74
N PRO A 961 12.99 1.05 14.04
CA PRO A 961 11.81 1.61 14.69
C PRO A 961 10.58 1.66 13.79
N ARG A 962 10.69 1.26 12.51
CA ARG A 962 9.54 1.19 11.58
C ARG A 962 8.57 0.05 11.90
N ARG A 963 8.95 -0.91 12.75
CA ARG A 963 8.09 -2.01 13.24
C ARG A 963 8.35 -2.26 14.74
N SER A 964 7.73 -3.30 15.29
CA SER A 964 7.96 -3.80 16.65
C SER A 964 9.33 -4.44 16.88
N GLY A 965 10.30 -4.24 15.98
CA GLY A 965 11.60 -4.90 16.03
C GLY A 965 12.35 -4.66 17.34
N GLU A 966 13.21 -5.61 17.71
CA GLU A 966 13.99 -5.57 18.95
C GLU A 966 15.42 -6.06 18.71
N ALA A 967 16.37 -5.40 19.38
CA ALA A 967 17.76 -5.80 19.42
C ALA A 967 18.05 -6.46 20.77
N GLY A 968 18.68 -7.63 20.74
CA GLY A 968 19.04 -8.40 21.92
C GLY A 968 20.52 -8.75 21.91
N VAL A 969 21.14 -8.86 23.07
CA VAL A 969 22.54 -9.28 23.21
C VAL A 969 22.74 -10.25 24.37
N VAL A 970 23.76 -11.11 24.24
CA VAL A 970 24.29 -11.92 25.33
C VAL A 970 25.55 -11.24 25.86
N GLU A 971 25.63 -11.03 27.18
CA GLU A 971 26.74 -10.31 27.84
C GLU A 971 28.05 -11.09 27.97
#